data_AF-A0A1W6Z2W9-F1
#
_entry.id   AF-A0A1W6Z2W9-F1
#
_cell.length_a   1.000
_cell.length_b   1.000
_cell.length_c   1.000
_cell.angle_alpha   90.00
_cell.angle_beta   90.00
_cell.angle_gamma   90.00
#
_symmetry.space_group_name_H-M   'P 1'
#
loop_
_entity.id
_entity.type
_entity.pdbx_description
1 polymer ?
#
loop_
_entity_poly.entity_id
_entity_poly.type
_entity_poly.pdbx_seq_one_letter_code
_entity_poly.pdbx_strand_id
1 'polypeptide(L)'
;MVQYANLAATLRTPQPPNFTATFFERHEPEPLEPDHAPPGEPGASQPGIRYTAASYGSHAEFESSPDFARYRDEVRNRFDALVAFCRREGMSDTDAIKERFDTFFANRFGQRHFFSTQAQYVDGPGKQSLDSFCRMVADERYPLDARKAAVRNLSEGVTKCAAGAVANLVDADRDLSLSIGGFRAAIWRAKESVARAAVLNEVEREYGRGLDSEAMQIHRVEQVMNHLALGLGLPRNPDPLAQAAPEPELLDASALAALKALAPDLIATKLAEDCLGAFQSLAAEGGLSLSGALTSEANGHFEQIAKRVSADIGLGQTPLKIAAFLKFPDDGDAGKKYDAYEIRSEPSVLAWHILAAMDAEGLLETRPVSRGGWTADGCHYVLCTYGDSLAWSLPQTIEDAIEPGWNGDPEPVRLTELFAWSKVQSGIGRPFIPPAAALAPAIKGASADDLTRIPPRWLADKESMLALADRMDATQLQRYLQSDVAFFQHQCPPKVRAALADRIMARADAPLELIKHLCPDPWAFLNEKPEGALHTRIRQWFMDDNVAALDAVVRLIEERGETGALDPEQQDVVYQVLHGASVFDESGYDENGHPILYMAIGKDQIACIDAWGRLLKAAVSLGRVKSNLDALLTARVGGGTALRVAMSENRGDAIRAFHRILADASIAPHIGAHMASLVGLKETGQPLLHLAMEEGCADAVKAYGELLTDPMVFDHIEPMLPLVLRSEYSGLPALAQAMAAGHADAVDAYSGILSHPSVIPSIAGELVTLVASRSVTSGASALLLAMQNGRAAAVRSYRALLTHPAVLPHLRAALPGLVAGRTNKGSSALAMAMAGGRTQAIEAYRELLTDASISQHIVDALPDILLAKRSTGEPGLFLAALHGHAKAIEAYHALLADSVILPHVKDRLPDLLSAKNNQGKTVLAAAMEDLRFAALSAYYAMLADANIARHLSGDQKRQLVPLPAPPEAEPARHPALTDVLEARRPDRPAADLAVPDHPAPPPPAPRRGTSLRRTRAVQAAPGAPAAAATAQPVARSESPPRGRFNPLNLLRRMRN
;
A
#
# COMPACT_ATOMS: atom_id res chain seq x y z
N MET A 1 -23.38 26.44 20.61
CA MET A 1 -23.46 27.73 19.87
C MET A 1 -22.10 28.36 19.57
N VAL A 2 -21.25 28.70 20.55
CA VAL A 2 -19.94 29.36 20.31
C VAL A 2 -18.98 28.52 19.46
N GLN A 3 -18.98 27.19 19.60
CA GLN A 3 -18.08 26.28 18.86
C GLN A 3 -18.46 26.12 17.37
N TYR A 4 -19.76 25.98 17.05
CA TYR A 4 -20.26 26.02 15.66
C TYR A 4 -20.15 27.42 15.05
N ALA A 5 -20.44 28.48 15.83
CA ALA A 5 -20.27 29.86 15.39
C ALA A 5 -18.80 30.17 15.07
N ASN A 6 -17.83 29.56 15.77
CA ASN A 6 -16.41 29.69 15.44
C ASN A 6 -16.04 28.93 14.15
N LEU A 7 -16.59 27.74 13.89
CA LEU A 7 -16.36 27.01 12.63
C LEU A 7 -16.98 27.77 11.43
N ALA A 8 -18.23 28.21 11.56
CA ALA A 8 -18.95 28.99 10.56
C ALA A 8 -18.36 30.40 10.34
N ALA A 9 -17.86 31.06 11.40
CA ALA A 9 -17.19 32.36 11.30
C ALA A 9 -15.79 32.27 10.68
N THR A 10 -15.10 31.14 10.81
CA THR A 10 -13.79 30.92 10.18
C THR A 10 -13.93 30.62 8.68
N LEU A 11 -15.02 29.96 8.26
CA LEU A 11 -15.19 29.44 6.89
C LEU A 11 -15.95 30.35 5.89
N ARG A 12 -16.34 31.58 6.26
CA ARG A 12 -17.10 32.54 5.40
C ARG A 12 -18.21 31.89 4.53
N THR A 13 -18.90 30.87 5.03
CA THR A 13 -19.92 30.12 4.27
C THR A 13 -21.30 30.34 4.90
N PRO A 14 -22.37 30.50 4.09
CA PRO A 14 -23.74 30.52 4.60
C PRO A 14 -24.20 29.08 4.94
N GLN A 15 -25.05 28.99 5.98
CA GLN A 15 -25.39 27.82 6.82
C GLN A 15 -25.69 26.48 6.09
N PRO A 16 -25.50 25.37 6.81
CA PRO A 16 -26.66 24.54 7.16
C PRO A 16 -26.76 24.49 8.69
N PRO A 17 -27.98 24.60 9.26
CA PRO A 17 -28.61 23.29 9.43
C PRO A 17 -30.13 23.30 9.28
N ASN A 18 -30.63 22.25 8.63
CA ASN A 18 -31.99 21.75 8.82
C ASN A 18 -32.08 20.90 10.12
N PHE A 19 -31.01 20.84 10.92
CA PHE A 19 -30.90 20.15 12.22
C PHE A 19 -30.77 21.15 13.38
N THR A 20 -31.33 20.83 14.54
CA THR A 20 -31.18 21.63 15.77
C THR A 20 -29.76 21.54 16.34
N ALA A 21 -29.41 22.47 17.24
CA ALA A 21 -28.09 22.49 17.91
C ALA A 21 -27.75 21.16 18.61
N THR A 22 -28.77 20.46 19.10
CA THR A 22 -28.72 19.15 19.74
C THR A 22 -28.03 18.08 18.87
N PHE A 23 -28.14 18.17 17.54
CA PHE A 23 -27.47 17.26 16.61
C PHE A 23 -25.94 17.42 16.61
N PHE A 24 -25.42 18.62 16.88
CA PHE A 24 -23.99 18.92 16.87
C PHE A 24 -23.33 18.79 18.26
N GLU A 25 -24.11 18.42 19.28
CA GLU A 25 -23.58 18.09 20.58
C GLU A 25 -22.97 16.67 20.57
N ARG A 26 -22.05 16.41 21.51
CA ARG A 26 -21.46 15.09 21.64
C ARG A 26 -22.53 14.14 22.19
N HIS A 27 -22.78 13.04 21.49
CA HIS A 27 -23.60 11.96 22.05
C HIS A 27 -22.70 11.00 22.83
N GLU A 28 -22.87 11.01 24.14
CA GLU A 28 -22.37 9.94 25.00
C GLU A 28 -23.57 9.06 25.34
N PRO A 29 -23.52 7.74 25.08
CA PRO A 29 -24.59 6.84 25.52
C PRO A 29 -24.75 6.97 27.03
N GLU A 30 -26.00 6.95 27.51
CA GLU A 30 -26.33 7.18 28.91
C GLU A 30 -25.47 6.28 29.82
N PRO A 31 -24.79 6.82 30.87
CA PRO A 31 -24.01 6.00 31.77
C PRO A 31 -24.90 4.97 32.42
N LEU A 32 -24.58 3.70 32.23
CA LEU A 32 -25.31 2.60 32.84
C LEU A 32 -25.24 2.74 34.36
N GLU A 33 -26.40 2.87 35.03
CA GLU A 33 -26.45 3.03 36.48
C GLU A 33 -25.68 1.91 37.20
N PRO A 34 -24.93 2.22 38.28
CA PRO A 34 -24.00 1.29 38.92
C PRO A 34 -24.65 0.15 39.70
N ASP A 35 -25.99 0.09 39.81
CA ASP A 35 -26.66 -0.78 40.80
C ASP A 35 -26.85 -2.24 40.37
N HIS A 36 -26.43 -2.64 39.16
CA HIS A 36 -26.57 -4.01 38.66
C HIS A 36 -25.27 -4.58 38.06
N ALA A 37 -24.14 -4.37 38.72
CA ALA A 37 -22.93 -5.15 38.44
C ALA A 37 -23.20 -6.66 38.70
N PRO A 38 -22.85 -7.57 37.79
CA PRO A 38 -22.98 -9.00 38.04
C PRO A 38 -22.11 -9.41 39.25
N PRO A 39 -22.61 -10.29 40.14
CA PRO A 39 -21.86 -10.65 41.34
C PRO A 39 -20.69 -11.58 40.98
N GLY A 40 -19.47 -11.08 41.18
CA GLY A 40 -18.32 -11.87 41.63
C GLY A 40 -17.46 -12.54 40.56
N GLU A 41 -16.43 -11.84 40.10
CA GLU A 41 -15.11 -12.44 39.91
C GLU A 41 -14.11 -11.75 40.87
N PRO A 42 -13.38 -12.51 41.71
CA PRO A 42 -12.40 -11.95 42.63
C PRO A 42 -11.17 -11.48 41.84
N GLY A 43 -11.21 -10.20 41.44
CA GLY A 43 -10.14 -9.52 40.70
C GLY A 43 -10.52 -8.13 40.18
N ALA A 44 -11.81 -7.80 40.13
CA ALA A 44 -12.31 -6.52 39.59
C ALA A 44 -12.18 -5.35 40.59
N SER A 45 -10.96 -4.90 40.89
CA SER A 45 -10.73 -3.60 41.54
C SER A 45 -9.33 -3.02 41.31
N GLN A 46 -8.63 -3.39 40.24
CA GLN A 46 -7.47 -2.64 39.78
C GLN A 46 -7.69 -2.18 38.34
N PRO A 47 -7.53 -0.88 38.02
CA PRO A 47 -7.51 -0.44 36.63
C PRO A 47 -6.39 -1.18 35.91
N GLY A 48 -6.71 -1.75 34.74
CA GLY A 48 -5.73 -2.49 33.93
C GLY A 48 -4.49 -1.65 33.63
N ILE A 49 -3.33 -2.29 33.57
CA ILE A 49 -2.06 -1.59 33.36
C ILE A 49 -2.08 -0.99 31.95
N ARG A 50 -1.76 0.30 31.86
CA ARG A 50 -1.61 1.02 30.58
C ARG A 50 -0.58 2.13 30.73
N TYR A 51 0.04 2.51 29.62
CA TYR A 51 0.94 3.65 29.59
C TYR A 51 0.17 4.96 29.74
N THR A 52 0.57 5.79 30.70
CA THR A 52 0.28 7.23 30.72
C THR A 52 1.53 7.98 31.13
N ALA A 53 1.77 9.14 30.52
CA ALA A 53 2.93 9.97 30.85
C ALA A 53 2.92 10.44 32.32
N ALA A 54 1.73 10.58 32.91
CA ALA A 54 1.57 10.96 34.31
C ALA A 54 2.00 9.85 35.29
N SER A 55 1.79 8.57 34.92
CA SER A 55 2.11 7.43 35.78
C SER A 55 3.54 6.93 35.63
N TYR A 56 4.11 7.01 34.42
CA TYR A 56 5.40 6.37 34.11
C TYR A 56 6.46 7.33 33.56
N GLY A 57 6.15 8.61 33.34
CA GLY A 57 7.06 9.56 32.70
C GLY A 57 7.13 9.31 31.19
N SER A 58 8.21 8.71 30.72
CA SER A 58 8.43 8.34 29.32
C SER A 58 7.99 6.90 29.02
N HIS A 59 7.70 6.62 27.75
CA HIS A 59 7.32 5.27 27.31
C HIS A 59 8.44 4.23 27.51
N ALA A 60 9.70 4.64 27.35
CA ALA A 60 10.85 3.78 27.63
C ALA A 60 10.96 3.39 29.12
N GLU A 61 10.56 4.30 30.03
CA GLU A 61 10.48 4.01 31.47
C GLU A 61 9.34 3.03 31.79
N PHE A 62 8.22 3.10 31.05
CA PHE A 62 7.16 2.10 31.14
C PHE A 62 7.63 0.73 30.64
N GLU A 63 8.30 0.62 29.48
CA GLU A 63 8.79 -0.66 28.94
C GLU A 63 9.84 -1.33 29.82
N SER A 64 10.64 -0.54 30.55
CA SER A 64 11.63 -1.03 31.52
C SER A 64 11.06 -1.26 32.92
N SER A 65 9.78 -0.93 33.14
CA SER A 65 9.12 -1.11 34.44
C SER A 65 8.75 -2.58 34.70
N PRO A 66 8.67 -3.00 35.98
CA PRO A 66 8.15 -4.32 36.35
C PRO A 66 6.71 -4.58 35.89
N ASP A 67 5.93 -3.51 35.68
CA ASP A 67 4.54 -3.59 35.25
C ASP A 67 4.39 -3.98 33.77
N PHE A 68 5.43 -3.79 32.95
CA PHE A 68 5.36 -4.08 31.51
C PHE A 68 5.14 -5.57 31.20
N ALA A 69 5.73 -6.46 32.00
CA ALA A 69 5.52 -7.90 31.87
C ALA A 69 4.05 -8.28 32.18
N ARG A 70 3.47 -7.67 33.22
CA ARG A 70 2.06 -7.86 33.58
C ARG A 70 1.12 -7.27 32.53
N TYR A 71 1.43 -6.08 32.01
CA TYR A 71 0.72 -5.46 30.90
C TYR A 71 0.67 -6.37 29.66
N ARG A 72 1.82 -6.94 29.26
CA ARG A 72 1.88 -7.88 28.13
C ARG A 72 0.95 -9.07 28.34
N ASP A 73 0.96 -9.65 29.53
CA ASP A 73 0.13 -10.81 29.86
C ASP A 73 -1.36 -10.42 29.90
N GLU A 74 -1.72 -9.22 30.38
CA GLU A 74 -3.08 -8.68 30.28
C GLU A 74 -3.56 -8.57 28.83
N VAL A 75 -2.74 -8.02 27.92
CA VAL A 75 -3.10 -7.90 26.50
C VAL A 75 -3.35 -9.28 25.87
N ARG A 76 -2.51 -10.27 26.18
CA ARG A 76 -2.70 -11.66 25.70
C ARG A 76 -4.04 -12.21 26.18
N ASN A 77 -4.32 -12.06 27.48
CA ASN A 77 -5.55 -12.56 28.10
C ASN A 77 -6.82 -11.92 27.50
N ARG A 78 -6.76 -10.63 27.10
CA ARG A 78 -7.89 -9.96 26.43
C ARG A 78 -8.21 -10.58 25.08
N PHE A 79 -7.20 -10.79 24.22
CA PHE A 79 -7.42 -11.45 22.93
C PHE A 79 -7.88 -12.90 23.10
N ASP A 80 -7.30 -13.64 24.05
CA ASP A 80 -7.73 -15.01 24.33
C ASP A 80 -9.19 -15.07 24.80
N ALA A 81 -9.65 -14.08 25.58
CA ALA A 81 -11.05 -13.96 25.98
C ALA A 81 -11.99 -13.70 24.78
N LEU A 82 -11.58 -12.87 23.82
CA LEU A 82 -12.35 -12.65 22.57
C LEU A 82 -12.41 -13.92 21.72
N VAL A 83 -11.29 -14.65 21.59
CA VAL A 83 -11.27 -15.94 20.87
C VAL A 83 -12.14 -16.98 21.58
N ALA A 84 -12.13 -17.01 22.93
CA ALA A 84 -13.00 -17.88 23.71
C ALA A 84 -14.48 -17.55 23.50
N PHE A 85 -14.83 -16.26 23.42
CA PHE A 85 -16.17 -15.80 23.01
C PHE A 85 -16.53 -16.35 21.63
N CYS A 86 -15.67 -16.18 20.61
CA CYS A 86 -15.94 -16.69 19.25
C CYS A 86 -16.21 -18.21 19.22
N ARG A 87 -15.43 -19.00 19.96
CA ARG A 87 -15.62 -20.45 20.08
C ARG A 87 -16.94 -20.81 20.76
N ARG A 88 -17.26 -20.14 21.86
CA ARG A 88 -18.49 -20.39 22.63
C ARG A 88 -19.73 -20.09 21.78
N GLU A 89 -19.70 -19.01 21.01
CA GLU A 89 -20.83 -18.56 20.21
C GLU A 89 -20.89 -19.18 18.80
N GLY A 90 -19.99 -20.12 18.49
CA GLY A 90 -20.00 -20.92 17.26
C GLY A 90 -19.64 -20.17 15.97
N MET A 91 -18.74 -19.19 16.03
CA MET A 91 -18.31 -18.44 14.84
C MET A 91 -17.42 -19.31 13.92
N SER A 92 -17.75 -19.39 12.63
CA SER A 92 -17.06 -20.24 11.65
C SER A 92 -15.63 -19.80 11.33
N ASP A 93 -15.32 -18.52 11.55
CA ASP A 93 -14.05 -17.86 11.22
C ASP A 93 -13.13 -17.69 12.44
N THR A 94 -13.40 -18.41 13.54
CA THR A 94 -12.68 -18.27 14.82
C THR A 94 -11.17 -18.46 14.72
N ASP A 95 -10.70 -19.41 13.91
CA ASP A 95 -9.25 -19.67 13.76
C ASP A 95 -8.53 -18.54 13.02
N ALA A 96 -9.18 -17.95 12.00
CA ALA A 96 -8.65 -16.79 11.29
C ALA A 96 -8.60 -15.54 12.19
N ILE A 97 -9.64 -15.32 13.01
CA ILE A 97 -9.67 -14.26 14.02
C ILE A 97 -8.49 -14.41 15.00
N LYS A 98 -8.25 -15.64 15.48
CA LYS A 98 -7.13 -15.94 16.38
C LYS A 98 -5.78 -15.61 15.74
N GLU A 99 -5.56 -16.04 14.49
CA GLU A 99 -4.30 -15.78 13.77
C GLU A 99 -4.00 -14.28 13.62
N ARG A 100 -5.04 -13.46 13.36
CA ARG A 100 -4.92 -12.00 13.25
C ARG A 100 -4.55 -11.36 14.59
N PHE A 101 -5.17 -11.78 15.69
CA PHE A 101 -4.79 -11.32 17.03
C PHE A 101 -3.38 -11.77 17.45
N ASP A 102 -2.98 -12.99 17.09
CA ASP A 102 -1.60 -13.47 17.29
C ASP A 102 -0.59 -12.62 16.51
N THR A 103 -0.95 -12.20 15.29
CA THR A 103 -0.14 -11.30 14.47
C THR A 103 0.03 -9.93 15.13
N PHE A 104 -1.05 -9.31 15.62
CA PHE A 104 -0.96 -8.06 16.38
C PHE A 104 -0.04 -8.21 17.62
N PHE A 105 -0.21 -9.31 18.38
CA PHE A 105 0.60 -9.58 19.56
C PHE A 105 2.09 -9.75 19.21
N ALA A 106 2.40 -10.48 18.14
CA ALA A 106 3.77 -10.66 17.65
C ALA A 106 4.38 -9.34 17.12
N ASN A 107 3.59 -8.48 16.50
CA ASN A 107 4.03 -7.17 16.01
C ASN A 107 4.38 -6.21 17.15
N ARG A 108 3.65 -6.28 18.28
CA ARG A 108 3.95 -5.47 19.48
C ARG A 108 5.08 -6.03 20.33
N PHE A 109 5.11 -7.34 20.59
CA PHE A 109 5.97 -7.95 21.61
C PHE A 109 7.06 -8.90 21.05
N GLY A 110 7.12 -9.11 19.73
CA GLY A 110 8.10 -9.98 19.07
C GLY A 110 9.38 -9.26 18.61
N GLN A 111 10.34 -10.02 18.08
CA GLN A 111 11.67 -9.53 17.67
C GLN A 111 11.67 -8.60 16.44
N ARG A 112 10.55 -8.51 15.71
CA ARG A 112 10.43 -7.71 14.49
C ARG A 112 10.21 -6.21 14.74
N HIS A 113 9.95 -5.79 15.99
CA HIS A 113 9.79 -4.38 16.40
C HIS A 113 8.88 -3.53 15.49
N PHE A 114 7.85 -4.14 14.88
CA PHE A 114 7.02 -3.51 13.86
C PHE A 114 6.23 -2.31 14.39
N PHE A 115 5.82 -2.33 15.67
CA PHE A 115 5.14 -1.21 16.34
C PHE A 115 6.07 -0.29 17.15
N SER A 116 7.40 -0.50 17.13
CA SER A 116 8.33 0.15 18.07
C SER A 116 8.36 1.68 18.00
N THR A 117 8.16 2.28 16.82
CA THR A 117 8.16 3.74 16.64
C THR A 117 6.96 4.45 17.25
N GLN A 118 5.89 3.72 17.59
CA GLN A 118 4.62 4.27 18.09
C GLN A 118 3.97 3.42 19.21
N ALA A 119 4.77 2.59 19.86
CA ALA A 119 4.30 1.63 20.87
C ALA A 119 3.53 2.29 22.02
N GLN A 120 3.86 3.54 22.37
CA GLN A 120 3.17 4.32 23.41
C GLN A 120 1.67 4.52 23.18
N TYR A 121 1.22 4.52 21.92
CA TYR A 121 -0.20 4.69 21.59
C TYR A 121 -0.96 3.37 21.66
N VAL A 122 -0.30 2.28 21.27
CA VAL A 122 -0.82 0.92 21.48
C VAL A 122 -0.98 0.66 22.97
N ASP A 123 0.02 1.02 23.78
CA ASP A 123 0.06 0.72 25.20
C ASP A 123 -0.77 1.65 26.09
N GLY A 124 -1.15 2.82 25.57
CA GLY A 124 -1.99 3.79 26.27
C GLY A 124 -3.44 3.73 25.75
N PRO A 125 -3.83 4.61 24.81
CA PRO A 125 -5.18 4.63 24.22
C PRO A 125 -5.65 3.28 23.64
N GLY A 126 -4.79 2.58 22.90
CA GLY A 126 -5.15 1.28 22.31
C GLY A 126 -5.54 0.24 23.35
N LYS A 127 -4.75 0.12 24.43
CA LYS A 127 -5.06 -0.76 25.57
C LYS A 127 -6.36 -0.36 26.27
N GLN A 128 -6.60 0.95 26.44
CA GLN A 128 -7.84 1.44 27.04
C GLN A 128 -9.07 1.00 26.25
N SER A 129 -9.04 1.18 24.92
CA SER A 129 -10.13 0.76 24.04
C SER A 129 -10.29 -0.76 24.02
N LEU A 130 -9.19 -1.52 24.01
CA LEU A 130 -9.24 -2.99 24.10
C LEU A 130 -9.91 -3.47 25.40
N ASP A 131 -9.56 -2.88 26.54
CA ASP A 131 -10.15 -3.23 27.84
C ASP A 131 -11.65 -2.89 27.89
N SER A 132 -12.04 -1.77 27.28
CA SER A 132 -13.44 -1.35 27.19
C SER A 132 -14.25 -2.26 26.26
N PHE A 133 -13.72 -2.52 25.07
CA PHE A 133 -14.29 -3.42 24.09
C PHE A 133 -14.52 -4.82 24.66
N CYS A 134 -13.52 -5.40 25.34
CA CYS A 134 -13.65 -6.72 25.96
C CYS A 134 -14.76 -6.75 27.03
N ARG A 135 -14.93 -5.67 27.81
CA ARG A 135 -16.04 -5.56 28.77
C ARG A 135 -17.39 -5.55 28.07
N MET A 136 -17.53 -4.83 26.97
CA MET A 136 -18.78 -4.79 26.20
C MET A 136 -19.10 -6.10 25.48
N VAL A 137 -18.09 -6.81 24.96
CA VAL A 137 -18.29 -8.15 24.37
C VAL A 137 -18.75 -9.15 25.44
N ALA A 138 -18.24 -9.04 26.67
CA ALA A 138 -18.68 -9.89 27.78
C ALA A 138 -20.07 -9.54 28.30
N ASP A 139 -20.56 -8.33 28.04
CA ASP A 139 -21.84 -7.83 28.55
C ASP A 139 -23.01 -8.28 27.65
N GLU A 140 -23.93 -9.06 28.22
CA GLU A 140 -25.08 -9.62 27.51
C GLU A 140 -26.13 -8.60 27.10
N ARG A 141 -26.05 -7.36 27.61
CA ARG A 141 -26.92 -6.26 27.18
C ARG A 141 -26.65 -5.82 25.74
N TYR A 142 -25.44 -6.06 25.23
CA TYR A 142 -25.11 -5.81 23.83
C TYR A 142 -25.64 -6.96 22.95
N PRO A 143 -26.34 -6.67 21.83
CA PRO A 143 -26.89 -7.70 20.95
C PRO A 143 -25.80 -8.70 20.52
N LEU A 144 -26.12 -10.00 20.58
CA LEU A 144 -25.15 -11.05 20.26
C LEU A 144 -24.56 -10.91 18.85
N ASP A 145 -25.42 -10.57 17.87
CA ASP A 145 -25.00 -10.35 16.48
C ASP A 145 -24.04 -9.15 16.36
N ALA A 146 -24.32 -8.05 17.08
CA ALA A 146 -23.45 -6.87 17.12
C ALA A 146 -22.08 -7.19 17.75
N ARG A 147 -22.06 -7.96 18.85
CA ARG A 147 -20.81 -8.44 19.48
C ARG A 147 -20.01 -9.33 18.54
N LYS A 148 -20.66 -10.28 17.84
CA LYS A 148 -20.01 -11.16 16.85
C LYS A 148 -19.41 -10.36 15.69
N ALA A 149 -20.17 -9.43 15.11
CA ALA A 149 -19.71 -8.58 14.03
C ALA A 149 -18.54 -7.68 14.47
N ALA A 150 -18.64 -7.06 15.65
CA ALA A 150 -17.61 -6.18 16.17
C ALA A 150 -16.27 -6.90 16.39
N VAL A 151 -16.28 -8.14 16.90
CA VAL A 151 -15.05 -8.94 17.07
C VAL A 151 -14.42 -9.30 15.72
N ARG A 152 -15.24 -9.65 14.73
CA ARG A 152 -14.77 -9.94 13.36
C ARG A 152 -14.10 -8.72 12.73
N ASN A 153 -14.79 -7.58 12.73
CA ASN A 153 -14.31 -6.33 12.15
C ASN A 153 -13.03 -5.86 12.84
N LEU A 154 -12.97 -5.93 14.18
CA LEU A 154 -11.75 -5.60 14.92
C LEU A 154 -10.57 -6.49 14.48
N SER A 155 -10.79 -7.81 14.34
CA SER A 155 -9.72 -8.74 13.96
C SER A 155 -9.10 -8.40 12.60
N GLU A 156 -9.89 -7.87 11.67
CA GLU A 156 -9.44 -7.49 10.32
C GLU A 156 -8.61 -6.21 10.32
N GLY A 157 -8.95 -5.27 11.20
CA GLY A 157 -8.31 -3.96 11.27
C GLY A 157 -6.98 -3.92 12.02
N VAL A 158 -6.75 -4.83 12.98
CA VAL A 158 -5.60 -4.76 13.90
C VAL A 158 -4.29 -5.28 13.34
N THR A 159 -4.25 -5.88 12.15
CA THR A 159 -3.01 -6.40 11.54
C THR A 159 -2.17 -5.32 10.82
N LYS A 160 -2.67 -4.08 10.75
CA LYS A 160 -2.04 -2.92 10.10
C LYS A 160 -0.91 -2.31 10.95
N CYS A 161 -0.39 -1.14 10.56
CA CYS A 161 0.62 -0.37 11.34
C CYS A 161 0.10 -0.02 12.74
N ALA A 162 0.98 0.42 13.66
CA ALA A 162 0.63 0.69 15.06
C ALA A 162 -0.54 1.69 15.21
N ALA A 163 -0.47 2.84 14.51
CA ALA A 163 -1.55 3.82 14.49
C ALA A 163 -2.85 3.27 13.88
N GLY A 164 -2.75 2.53 12.76
CA GLY A 164 -3.91 1.89 12.14
C GLY A 164 -4.58 0.87 13.05
N ALA A 165 -3.80 0.08 13.79
CA ALA A 165 -4.35 -0.89 14.73
C ALA A 165 -5.02 -0.21 15.94
N VAL A 166 -4.46 0.89 16.45
CA VAL A 166 -5.10 1.71 17.50
C VAL A 166 -6.40 2.35 17.01
N ALA A 167 -6.41 2.89 15.79
CA ALA A 167 -7.62 3.47 15.22
C ALA A 167 -8.75 2.44 15.15
N ASN A 168 -8.46 1.24 14.62
CA ASN A 168 -9.45 0.15 14.55
C ASN A 168 -9.92 -0.33 15.95
N LEU A 169 -9.06 -0.30 16.97
CA LEU A 169 -9.44 -0.60 18.35
C LEU A 169 -10.41 0.45 18.91
N VAL A 170 -10.14 1.73 18.66
CA VAL A 170 -11.00 2.85 19.07
C VAL A 170 -12.34 2.80 18.34
N ASP A 171 -12.33 2.55 17.03
CA ASP A 171 -13.53 2.45 16.20
C ASP A 171 -14.40 1.27 16.63
N ALA A 172 -13.82 0.08 16.86
CA ALA A 172 -14.57 -1.09 17.31
C ALA A 172 -15.18 -0.93 18.71
N ASP A 173 -14.43 -0.34 19.66
CA ASP A 173 -14.95 0.03 20.98
C ASP A 173 -16.16 0.96 20.84
N ARG A 174 -16.05 1.97 19.98
CA ARG A 174 -17.09 2.97 19.82
C ARG A 174 -18.31 2.45 19.08
N ASP A 175 -18.15 1.72 17.98
CA ASP A 175 -19.25 1.13 17.23
C ASP A 175 -20.09 0.19 18.10
N LEU A 176 -19.41 -0.65 18.89
CA LEU A 176 -20.10 -1.53 19.82
C LEU A 176 -20.80 -0.72 20.92
N SER A 177 -20.17 0.33 21.46
CA SER A 177 -20.81 1.20 22.45
C SER A 177 -22.09 1.87 21.95
N LEU A 178 -22.15 2.24 20.66
CA LEU A 178 -23.30 2.87 20.02
C LEU A 178 -24.37 1.87 19.55
N SER A 179 -24.16 0.57 19.73
CA SER A 179 -25.12 -0.46 19.34
C SER A 179 -26.33 -0.57 20.29
N ILE A 180 -26.23 -0.05 21.51
CA ILE A 180 -27.30 -0.09 22.52
C ILE A 180 -28.03 1.26 22.72
N GLY A 181 -27.57 2.35 22.10
CA GLY A 181 -28.08 3.70 22.33
C GLY A 181 -29.33 4.10 21.53
N GLY A 182 -30.11 3.13 21.05
CA GLY A 182 -31.36 3.37 20.32
C GLY A 182 -31.20 4.17 19.02
N PHE A 183 -32.29 4.80 18.59
CA PHE A 183 -32.36 5.52 17.31
C PHE A 183 -31.37 6.69 17.22
N ARG A 184 -31.15 7.40 18.33
CA ARG A 184 -30.18 8.49 18.40
C ARG A 184 -28.74 8.03 18.19
N ALA A 185 -28.35 6.88 18.73
CA ALA A 185 -27.02 6.32 18.48
C ALA A 185 -26.84 5.84 17.04
N ALA A 186 -27.90 5.33 16.38
CA ALA A 186 -27.87 5.00 14.96
C ALA A 186 -27.64 6.25 14.08
N ILE A 187 -28.28 7.38 14.42
CA ILE A 187 -28.05 8.68 13.75
C ILE A 187 -26.61 9.14 13.94
N TRP A 188 -26.03 9.03 15.14
CA TRP A 188 -24.64 9.43 15.38
C TRP A 188 -23.62 8.53 14.65
N ARG A 189 -23.91 7.23 14.51
CA ARG A 189 -23.11 6.32 13.66
C ARG A 189 -23.16 6.74 12.20
N ALA A 190 -24.36 7.02 11.66
CA ALA A 190 -24.52 7.48 10.29
C ALA A 190 -23.80 8.82 10.05
N LYS A 191 -23.93 9.77 10.98
CA LYS A 191 -23.23 11.07 10.95
C LYS A 191 -21.72 10.90 10.83
N GLU A 192 -21.12 10.05 11.66
CA GLU A 192 -19.68 9.80 11.61
C GLU A 192 -19.25 9.16 10.30
N SER A 193 -19.96 8.13 9.86
CA SER A 193 -19.68 7.44 8.60
C SER A 193 -19.75 8.40 7.40
N VAL A 194 -20.79 9.23 7.33
CA VAL A 194 -21.01 10.17 6.22
C VAL A 194 -19.98 11.29 6.23
N ALA A 195 -19.66 11.86 7.40
CA ALA A 195 -18.63 12.89 7.51
C ALA A 195 -17.25 12.35 7.11
N ARG A 196 -16.88 11.16 7.60
CA ARG A 196 -15.60 10.51 7.26
C ARG A 196 -15.50 10.19 5.77
N ALA A 197 -16.57 9.69 5.15
CA ALA A 197 -16.59 9.42 3.71
C ALA A 197 -16.43 10.71 2.88
N ALA A 198 -17.07 11.81 3.30
CA ALA A 198 -16.92 13.10 2.63
C ALA A 198 -15.46 13.62 2.71
N VAL A 199 -14.82 13.50 3.88
CA VAL A 199 -13.40 13.87 4.05
C VAL A 199 -12.48 12.97 3.23
N LEU A 200 -12.73 11.66 3.21
CA LEU A 200 -11.95 10.71 2.40
C LEU A 200 -11.95 11.08 0.92
N ASN A 201 -13.12 11.45 0.37
CA ASN A 201 -13.23 11.85 -1.03
C ASN A 201 -12.42 13.10 -1.35
N GLU A 202 -12.37 14.08 -0.43
CA GLU A 202 -11.55 15.29 -0.62
C GLU A 202 -10.05 14.99 -0.50
N VAL A 203 -9.65 14.13 0.44
CA VAL A 203 -8.27 13.66 0.55
C VAL A 203 -7.85 12.85 -0.69
N GLU A 204 -8.74 12.02 -1.25
CA GLU A 204 -8.51 11.31 -2.52
C GLU A 204 -8.37 12.26 -3.70
N ARG A 205 -9.21 13.30 -3.77
CA ARG A 205 -9.17 14.32 -4.82
C ARG A 205 -7.85 15.09 -4.81
N GLU A 206 -7.32 15.38 -3.62
CA GLU A 206 -6.09 16.16 -3.45
C GLU A 206 -4.83 15.32 -3.73
N TYR A 207 -4.78 14.07 -3.23
CA TYR A 207 -3.53 13.28 -3.23
C TYR A 207 -3.54 12.06 -4.15
N GLY A 208 -4.68 11.71 -4.75
CA GLY A 208 -4.86 10.53 -5.60
C GLY A 208 -4.75 9.18 -4.87
N ARG A 209 -5.21 8.11 -5.54
CA ARG A 209 -5.01 6.71 -5.10
C ARG A 209 -3.61 6.25 -5.49
N GLY A 210 -2.69 6.14 -4.54
CA GLY A 210 -1.32 5.65 -4.71
C GLY A 210 -0.95 4.73 -3.55
N LEU A 211 0.01 3.83 -3.75
CA LEU A 211 0.34 2.78 -2.76
C LEU A 211 1.02 3.32 -1.49
N ASP A 212 1.87 4.35 -1.62
CA ASP A 212 2.34 5.14 -0.46
C ASP A 212 1.24 6.04 0.11
N SER A 213 0.22 6.34 -0.70
CA SER A 213 -0.90 7.19 -0.31
C SER A 213 -1.96 6.42 0.48
N GLU A 214 -2.25 5.14 0.26
CA GLU A 214 -3.28 4.42 1.04
C GLU A 214 -2.93 4.33 2.54
N ALA A 215 -1.67 4.03 2.88
CA ALA A 215 -1.22 4.02 4.27
C ALA A 215 -1.24 5.42 4.89
N MET A 216 -0.82 6.45 4.13
CA MET A 216 -0.82 7.85 4.58
C MET A 216 -2.20 8.50 4.53
N GLN A 217 -3.12 8.00 3.72
CA GLN A 217 -4.46 8.52 3.49
C GLN A 217 -5.29 8.35 4.74
N ILE A 218 -5.20 7.18 5.39
CA ILE A 218 -5.83 6.95 6.69
C ILE A 218 -5.37 8.03 7.68
N HIS A 219 -4.07 8.34 7.70
CA HIS A 219 -3.51 9.37 8.58
C HIS A 219 -3.96 10.78 8.23
N ARG A 220 -4.04 11.13 6.93
CA ARG A 220 -4.53 12.44 6.45
C ARG A 220 -6.02 12.63 6.71
N VAL A 221 -6.84 11.60 6.49
CA VAL A 221 -8.27 11.63 6.82
C VAL A 221 -8.44 11.81 8.32
N GLU A 222 -7.71 11.05 9.13
CA GLU A 222 -7.81 11.17 10.59
C GLU A 222 -7.31 12.53 11.09
N GLN A 223 -6.27 13.08 10.47
CA GLN A 223 -5.79 14.45 10.73
C GLN A 223 -6.88 15.49 10.49
N VAL A 224 -7.54 15.46 9.33
CA VAL A 224 -8.62 16.39 9.00
C VAL A 224 -9.83 16.17 9.91
N MET A 225 -10.23 14.91 10.13
CA MET A 225 -11.34 14.56 11.02
C MET A 225 -11.13 15.08 12.44
N ASN A 226 -9.91 14.99 12.99
CA ASN A 226 -9.58 15.52 14.31
C ASN A 226 -9.73 17.04 14.43
N HIS A 227 -9.46 17.79 13.35
CA HIS A 227 -9.66 19.23 13.28
C HIS A 227 -11.15 19.58 13.22
N LEU A 228 -11.94 18.79 12.48
CA LEU A 228 -13.39 18.99 12.34
C LEU A 228 -14.20 18.46 13.53
N ALA A 229 -13.66 17.51 14.29
CA ALA A 229 -14.34 16.74 15.32
C ALA A 229 -15.15 17.59 16.30
N LEU A 230 -14.55 18.65 16.86
CA LEU A 230 -15.21 19.54 17.82
C LEU A 230 -16.41 20.27 17.21
N GLY A 231 -16.28 20.78 15.98
CA GLY A 231 -17.34 21.49 15.29
C GLY A 231 -18.48 20.58 14.84
N LEU A 232 -18.17 19.30 14.60
CA LEU A 232 -19.13 18.28 14.23
C LEU A 232 -19.69 17.50 15.43
N GLY A 233 -19.27 17.77 16.68
CA GLY A 233 -19.71 16.97 17.83
C GLY A 233 -19.27 15.50 17.78
N LEU A 234 -18.16 15.22 17.09
CA LEU A 234 -17.50 13.91 17.02
C LEU A 234 -16.29 13.91 17.97
N PRO A 235 -15.87 12.76 18.53
CA PRO A 235 -14.65 12.68 19.30
C PRO A 235 -13.42 12.69 18.38
N ARG A 236 -12.28 13.03 18.97
CA ARG A 236 -10.97 12.97 18.32
C ARG A 236 -10.36 11.59 18.49
N ASN A 237 -9.74 11.05 17.44
CA ASN A 237 -8.90 9.85 17.51
C ASN A 237 -7.43 10.27 17.39
N PRO A 238 -6.63 10.23 18.47
CA PRO A 238 -5.26 10.73 18.43
C PRO A 238 -4.38 9.91 17.48
N ASP A 239 -4.02 10.50 16.34
CA ASP A 239 -3.10 9.91 15.37
C ASP A 239 -1.70 10.56 15.48
N PRO A 240 -0.65 9.78 15.81
CA PRO A 240 0.71 10.27 15.97
C PRO A 240 1.37 10.75 14.69
N LEU A 241 0.89 10.31 13.52
CA LEU A 241 1.42 10.71 12.22
C LEU A 241 0.72 11.97 11.70
N ALA A 242 -0.40 12.35 12.31
CA ALA A 242 -1.18 13.55 12.03
C ALA A 242 -0.69 14.81 12.79
N GLN A 243 0.62 14.95 13.03
CA GLN A 243 1.17 16.03 13.88
C GLN A 243 1.28 17.41 13.21
N ALA A 244 1.26 17.47 11.88
CA ALA A 244 1.18 18.75 11.17
C ALA A 244 -0.25 19.30 11.20
N ALA A 245 -0.45 20.60 10.95
CA ALA A 245 -1.79 21.08 10.59
C ALA A 245 -2.07 20.67 9.14
N PRO A 246 -3.28 20.18 8.80
CA PRO A 246 -3.65 19.99 7.40
C PRO A 246 -3.62 21.34 6.67
N GLU A 247 -3.36 21.30 5.36
CA GLU A 247 -3.38 22.50 4.53
C GLU A 247 -4.72 23.24 4.68
N PRO A 248 -4.73 24.57 4.86
CA PRO A 248 -5.97 25.33 5.10
C PRO A 248 -7.03 25.11 4.01
N GLU A 249 -6.62 24.99 2.75
CA GLU A 249 -7.51 24.78 1.60
C GLU A 249 -8.19 23.41 1.64
N LEU A 250 -7.44 22.35 1.97
CA LEU A 250 -7.98 21.00 2.16
C LEU A 250 -8.94 20.94 3.36
N LEU A 251 -8.58 21.61 4.46
CA LEU A 251 -9.43 21.67 5.65
C LEU A 251 -10.76 22.37 5.36
N ASP A 252 -10.73 23.50 4.65
CA ASP A 252 -11.92 24.26 4.27
C ASP A 252 -12.81 23.47 3.29
N ALA A 253 -12.21 22.84 2.27
CA ALA A 253 -12.92 21.99 1.33
C ALA A 253 -13.57 20.78 2.03
N SER A 254 -12.82 20.10 2.90
CA SER A 254 -13.29 18.95 3.68
C SER A 254 -14.38 19.33 4.67
N ALA A 255 -14.27 20.50 5.32
CA ALA A 255 -15.31 21.02 6.21
C ALA A 255 -16.61 21.28 5.45
N LEU A 256 -16.51 21.93 4.28
CA LEU A 256 -17.66 22.20 3.43
C LEU A 256 -18.31 20.91 2.91
N ALA A 257 -17.50 19.95 2.46
CA ALA A 257 -17.97 18.64 1.99
C ALA A 257 -18.69 17.88 3.11
N ALA A 258 -18.09 17.80 4.31
CA ALA A 258 -18.70 17.13 5.46
C ALA A 258 -20.01 17.81 5.88
N LEU A 259 -20.06 19.14 5.96
CA LEU A 259 -21.28 19.86 6.32
C LEU A 259 -22.41 19.68 5.31
N LYS A 260 -22.09 19.65 4.00
CA LYS A 260 -23.06 19.35 2.94
C LYS A 260 -23.59 17.91 3.05
N ALA A 261 -22.70 16.96 3.31
CA ALA A 261 -23.08 15.55 3.44
C ALA A 261 -23.95 15.29 4.68
N LEU A 262 -23.83 16.12 5.72
CA LEU A 262 -24.62 16.05 6.96
C LEU A 262 -26.00 16.76 6.86
N ALA A 263 -26.60 16.83 5.68
CA ALA A 263 -27.98 17.29 5.54
C ALA A 263 -28.97 16.19 6.00
N PRO A 264 -30.11 16.52 6.64
CA PRO A 264 -31.01 15.50 7.17
C PRO A 264 -31.59 14.57 6.10
N ASP A 265 -31.93 15.10 4.93
CA ASP A 265 -32.38 14.32 3.78
C ASP A 265 -31.33 13.29 3.36
N LEU A 266 -30.04 13.65 3.34
CA LEU A 266 -28.96 12.74 2.99
C LEU A 266 -28.71 11.67 4.06
N ILE A 267 -28.72 12.04 5.34
CA ILE A 267 -28.57 11.07 6.45
C ILE A 267 -29.75 10.09 6.47
N ALA A 268 -30.98 10.60 6.33
CA ALA A 268 -32.17 9.77 6.30
C ALA A 268 -32.20 8.85 5.07
N THR A 269 -31.80 9.35 3.90
CA THR A 269 -31.68 8.55 2.67
C THR A 269 -30.64 7.44 2.84
N LYS A 270 -29.46 7.75 3.40
CA LYS A 270 -28.43 6.74 3.65
C LYS A 270 -28.92 5.64 4.61
N LEU A 271 -29.54 6.02 5.73
CA LEU A 271 -30.12 5.06 6.67
C LEU A 271 -31.25 4.24 6.02
N ALA A 272 -32.05 4.84 5.15
CA ALA A 272 -33.12 4.17 4.42
C ALA A 272 -32.58 3.15 3.41
N GLU A 273 -31.51 3.50 2.68
CA GLU A 273 -30.80 2.58 1.79
C GLU A 273 -30.22 1.38 2.55
N ASP A 274 -29.58 1.64 3.69
CA ASP A 274 -29.02 0.58 4.55
C ASP A 274 -30.13 -0.35 5.08
N CYS A 275 -31.27 0.22 5.51
CA CYS A 275 -32.43 -0.54 5.93
C CYS A 275 -33.03 -1.38 4.79
N LEU A 276 -33.18 -0.80 3.61
CA LEU A 276 -33.75 -1.47 2.45
C LEU A 276 -32.85 -2.61 1.97
N GLY A 277 -31.54 -2.38 1.91
CA GLY A 277 -30.55 -3.40 1.57
C GLY A 277 -30.52 -4.55 2.58
N ALA A 278 -30.60 -4.26 3.88
CA ALA A 278 -30.71 -5.27 4.93
C ALA A 278 -32.01 -6.07 4.80
N PHE A 279 -33.14 -5.40 4.55
CA PHE A 279 -34.42 -6.06 4.33
C PHE A 279 -34.40 -6.99 3.12
N GLN A 280 -33.86 -6.54 1.98
CA GLN A 280 -33.72 -7.35 0.76
C GLN A 280 -32.82 -8.57 0.98
N SER A 281 -31.71 -8.40 1.69
CA SER A 281 -30.77 -9.48 1.99
C SER A 281 -31.41 -10.55 2.87
N LEU A 282 -32.06 -10.13 3.97
CA LEU A 282 -32.77 -11.04 4.88
C LEU A 282 -33.97 -11.73 4.20
N ALA A 283 -34.67 -11.04 3.31
CA ALA A 283 -35.75 -11.63 2.51
C ALA A 283 -35.22 -12.73 1.58
N ALA A 284 -34.09 -12.47 0.90
CA ALA A 284 -33.44 -13.45 0.03
C ALA A 284 -32.93 -14.68 0.81
N GLU A 285 -32.33 -14.49 1.99
CA GLU A 285 -31.93 -15.58 2.89
C GLU A 285 -33.13 -16.44 3.34
N GLY A 286 -34.28 -15.80 3.54
CA GLY A 286 -35.56 -16.46 3.82
C GLY A 286 -36.24 -17.10 2.60
N GLY A 287 -35.63 -17.06 1.41
CA GLY A 287 -36.16 -17.63 0.18
C GLY A 287 -37.30 -16.83 -0.47
N LEU A 288 -37.50 -15.56 -0.07
CA LEU A 288 -38.53 -14.68 -0.62
C LEU A 288 -38.02 -13.97 -1.89
N SER A 289 -38.87 -13.89 -2.91
CA SER A 289 -38.56 -13.21 -4.18
C SER A 289 -38.85 -11.70 -4.11
N LEU A 290 -38.27 -10.92 -5.03
CA LEU A 290 -38.47 -9.47 -5.15
C LEU A 290 -39.94 -9.07 -5.42
N SER A 291 -40.72 -9.95 -6.03
CA SER A 291 -42.17 -9.82 -6.15
C SER A 291 -42.83 -11.20 -6.11
N GLY A 292 -44.11 -11.26 -5.73
CA GLY A 292 -44.82 -12.53 -5.62
C GLY A 292 -46.20 -12.41 -4.98
N ALA A 293 -46.84 -13.56 -4.75
CA ALA A 293 -48.10 -13.62 -4.02
C ALA A 293 -47.88 -13.38 -2.53
N LEU A 294 -48.70 -12.54 -1.90
CA LEU A 294 -48.60 -12.23 -0.47
C LEU A 294 -49.33 -13.31 0.36
N THR A 295 -48.68 -14.45 0.56
CA THR A 295 -49.19 -15.49 1.45
C THR A 295 -49.11 -15.03 2.91
N SER A 296 -49.91 -15.64 3.81
CA SER A 296 -49.85 -15.31 5.25
C SER A 296 -48.48 -15.64 5.87
N GLU A 297 -47.78 -16.66 5.35
CA GLU A 297 -46.43 -17.02 5.74
C GLU A 297 -45.41 -15.96 5.29
N ALA A 298 -45.48 -15.53 4.02
CA ALA A 298 -44.62 -14.47 3.50
C ALA A 298 -44.83 -13.14 4.24
N ASN A 299 -46.09 -12.77 4.51
CA ASN A 299 -46.40 -11.57 5.31
C ASN A 299 -45.82 -11.67 6.72
N GLY A 300 -45.93 -12.84 7.37
CA GLY A 300 -45.34 -13.07 8.70
C GLY A 300 -43.81 -12.96 8.71
N HIS A 301 -43.14 -13.46 7.66
CA HIS A 301 -41.69 -13.29 7.49
C HIS A 301 -41.31 -11.82 7.26
N PHE A 302 -42.03 -11.10 6.38
CA PHE A 302 -41.76 -9.67 6.15
C PHE A 302 -41.96 -8.82 7.41
N GLU A 303 -42.98 -9.10 8.23
CA GLU A 303 -43.17 -8.41 9.51
C GLU A 303 -42.02 -8.67 10.50
N GLN A 304 -41.47 -9.90 10.53
CA GLN A 304 -40.32 -10.22 11.37
C GLN A 304 -39.05 -9.53 10.89
N ILE A 305 -38.81 -9.52 9.58
CA ILE A 305 -37.66 -8.83 8.97
C ILE A 305 -37.76 -7.32 9.23
N ALA A 306 -38.92 -6.71 8.98
CA ALA A 306 -39.14 -5.29 9.22
C ALA A 306 -38.92 -4.91 10.70
N LYS A 307 -39.37 -5.75 11.65
CA LYS A 307 -39.10 -5.56 13.08
C LYS A 307 -37.61 -5.66 13.41
N ARG A 308 -36.90 -6.63 12.84
CA ARG A 308 -35.44 -6.79 13.03
C ARG A 308 -34.68 -5.57 12.50
N VAL A 309 -34.91 -5.20 11.25
CA VAL A 309 -34.27 -4.03 10.62
C VAL A 309 -34.58 -2.74 11.40
N SER A 310 -35.81 -2.57 11.87
CA SER A 310 -36.19 -1.43 12.71
C SER A 310 -35.46 -1.43 14.05
N ALA A 311 -35.27 -2.60 14.67
CA ALA A 311 -34.53 -2.72 15.92
C ALA A 311 -33.04 -2.38 15.75
N ASP A 312 -32.43 -2.75 14.63
CA ASP A 312 -31.01 -2.49 14.34
C ASP A 312 -30.69 -0.99 14.23
N ILE A 313 -31.65 -0.20 13.74
CA ILE A 313 -31.56 1.26 13.75
C ILE A 313 -32.18 1.90 15.00
N GLY A 314 -32.62 1.11 15.99
CA GLY A 314 -33.12 1.62 17.27
C GLY A 314 -34.57 2.11 17.28
N LEU A 315 -35.38 1.77 16.26
CA LEU A 315 -36.83 2.02 16.19
C LEU A 315 -37.67 0.83 16.71
N GLY A 316 -37.15 0.04 17.64
CA GLY A 316 -37.82 -1.20 18.10
C GLY A 316 -39.17 -0.99 18.79
N GLN A 317 -39.42 0.18 19.40
CA GLN A 317 -40.69 0.52 20.06
C GLN A 317 -41.77 1.01 19.07
N THR A 318 -41.35 1.58 17.94
CA THR A 318 -42.21 2.07 16.86
C THR A 318 -41.63 1.59 15.52
N PRO A 319 -41.72 0.27 15.24
CA PRO A 319 -41.05 -0.30 14.08
C PRO A 319 -41.63 0.25 12.77
N LEU A 320 -40.77 0.31 11.76
CA LEU A 320 -41.15 0.68 10.39
C LEU A 320 -42.19 -0.32 9.87
N LYS A 321 -43.28 0.21 9.29
CA LYS A 321 -44.36 -0.61 8.72
C LYS A 321 -43.84 -1.37 7.51
N ILE A 322 -44.36 -2.57 7.27
CA ILE A 322 -44.02 -3.36 6.06
C ILE A 322 -44.34 -2.62 4.75
N ALA A 323 -45.33 -1.72 4.75
CA ALA A 323 -45.68 -0.88 3.60
C ALA A 323 -44.58 0.13 3.20
N ALA A 324 -43.62 0.40 4.09
CA ALA A 324 -42.44 1.19 3.78
C ALA A 324 -41.41 0.41 2.95
N PHE A 325 -41.41 -0.93 3.05
CA PHE A 325 -40.53 -1.83 2.30
C PHE A 325 -41.23 -2.46 1.09
N LEU A 326 -42.54 -2.64 1.17
CA LEU A 326 -43.35 -3.32 0.17
C LEU A 326 -44.30 -2.34 -0.53
N LYS A 327 -44.50 -2.58 -1.81
CA LYS A 327 -45.58 -2.04 -2.61
C LYS A 327 -46.60 -3.16 -2.84
N PHE A 328 -47.88 -2.83 -2.69
CA PHE A 328 -48.98 -3.75 -2.97
C PHE A 328 -49.62 -3.30 -4.30
N PRO A 329 -49.53 -4.09 -5.38
CA PRO A 329 -50.19 -3.78 -6.64
C PRO A 329 -51.70 -3.67 -6.44
N ASP A 330 -52.30 -2.63 -7.01
CA ASP A 330 -53.71 -2.29 -6.80
C ASP A 330 -54.63 -3.21 -7.62
N ASP A 331 -55.46 -4.01 -6.95
CA ASP A 331 -56.53 -4.82 -7.56
C ASP A 331 -57.90 -4.15 -7.31
N GLY A 332 -58.03 -2.87 -7.71
CA GLY A 332 -59.29 -2.20 -8.11
C GLY A 332 -60.54 -2.28 -7.22
N ASP A 333 -60.49 -2.81 -5.99
CA ASP A 333 -61.68 -3.10 -5.19
C ASP A 333 -61.38 -2.78 -3.71
N ALA A 334 -61.87 -1.62 -3.27
CA ALA A 334 -61.71 -1.10 -1.91
C ALA A 334 -62.41 -2.00 -0.90
N GLY A 335 -61.74 -3.10 -0.50
CA GLY A 335 -62.27 -4.05 0.46
C GLY A 335 -61.59 -5.43 0.53
N LYS A 336 -60.60 -5.74 -0.33
CA LYS A 336 -59.87 -7.03 -0.30
C LYS A 336 -58.46 -6.93 0.28
N LYS A 337 -58.01 -8.02 0.92
CA LYS A 337 -56.61 -8.27 1.29
C LYS A 337 -55.75 -8.25 0.04
N TYR A 338 -54.56 -7.64 0.14
CA TYR A 338 -53.57 -7.64 -0.94
C TYR A 338 -53.11 -9.08 -1.26
N ASP A 339 -53.29 -9.52 -2.50
CA ASP A 339 -52.93 -10.88 -2.95
C ASP A 339 -51.48 -10.95 -3.50
N ALA A 340 -50.83 -9.80 -3.74
CA ALA A 340 -49.48 -9.70 -4.29
C ALA A 340 -48.64 -8.62 -3.61
N TYR A 341 -47.31 -8.73 -3.72
CA TYR A 341 -46.34 -7.77 -3.21
C TYR A 341 -45.19 -7.56 -4.20
N GLU A 342 -44.56 -6.39 -4.10
CA GLU A 342 -43.31 -6.02 -4.76
C GLU A 342 -42.41 -5.32 -3.73
N ILE A 343 -41.19 -5.81 -3.52
CA ILE A 343 -40.22 -5.13 -2.65
C ILE A 343 -39.79 -3.85 -3.35
N ARG A 344 -39.88 -2.72 -2.64
CA ARG A 344 -39.51 -1.41 -3.19
C ARG A 344 -38.02 -1.38 -3.51
N SER A 345 -37.69 -0.67 -4.59
CA SER A 345 -36.31 -0.40 -5.02
C SER A 345 -35.84 1.01 -4.70
N GLU A 346 -36.74 1.86 -4.17
CA GLU A 346 -36.52 3.28 -3.94
C GLU A 346 -36.73 3.60 -2.44
N PRO A 347 -35.79 4.32 -1.79
CA PRO A 347 -35.77 4.47 -0.34
C PRO A 347 -36.59 5.66 0.19
N SER A 348 -37.26 6.47 -0.65
CA SER A 348 -37.79 7.77 -0.20
C SER A 348 -38.89 7.65 0.85
N VAL A 349 -39.73 6.62 0.77
CA VAL A 349 -40.75 6.34 1.80
C VAL A 349 -40.12 5.96 3.14
N LEU A 350 -39.05 5.15 3.11
CA LEU A 350 -38.29 4.80 4.32
C LEU A 350 -37.57 6.03 4.90
N ALA A 351 -36.96 6.84 4.03
CA ALA A 351 -36.30 8.08 4.43
C ALA A 351 -37.29 9.07 5.07
N TRP A 352 -38.52 9.13 4.56
CA TRP A 352 -39.61 9.90 5.18
C TRP A 352 -39.91 9.44 6.61
N HIS A 353 -40.05 8.12 6.84
CA HIS A 353 -40.27 7.59 8.19
C HIS A 353 -39.09 7.86 9.13
N ILE A 354 -37.86 7.81 8.62
CA ILE A 354 -36.65 8.14 9.39
C ILE A 354 -36.63 9.64 9.74
N LEU A 355 -36.97 10.54 8.81
CA LEU A 355 -37.09 11.98 9.11
C LEU A 355 -38.21 12.27 10.12
N ALA A 356 -39.35 11.59 10.01
CA ALA A 356 -40.42 11.69 11.00
C ALA A 356 -39.94 11.28 12.40
N ALA A 357 -39.14 10.22 12.50
CA ALA A 357 -38.53 9.80 13.76
C ALA A 357 -37.47 10.81 14.24
N MET A 358 -36.69 11.44 13.35
CA MET A 358 -35.76 12.52 13.70
C MET A 358 -36.48 13.77 14.25
N ASP A 359 -37.63 14.12 13.67
CA ASP A 359 -38.49 15.21 14.15
C ASP A 359 -39.02 14.92 15.55
N ALA A 360 -39.46 13.68 15.80
CA ALA A 360 -39.95 13.23 17.11
C ALA A 360 -38.88 13.30 18.21
N GLU A 361 -37.60 13.09 17.86
CA GLU A 361 -36.44 13.27 18.74
C GLU A 361 -36.00 14.74 18.88
N GLY A 362 -36.69 15.69 18.24
CA GLY A 362 -36.37 17.12 18.28
C GLY A 362 -35.06 17.48 17.56
N LEU A 363 -34.65 16.67 16.59
CA LEU A 363 -33.40 16.86 15.86
C LEU A 363 -33.57 17.79 14.66
N LEU A 364 -34.75 17.94 14.08
CA LEU A 364 -34.96 18.76 12.87
C LEU A 364 -35.35 20.22 13.22
N GLU A 365 -34.81 21.18 12.46
CA GLU A 365 -35.14 22.61 12.55
C GLU A 365 -36.18 23.02 11.50
N THR A 366 -36.23 22.32 10.36
CA THR A 366 -37.14 22.61 9.25
C THR A 366 -38.16 21.51 9.02
N ARG A 367 -39.31 21.88 8.45
CA ARG A 367 -40.43 20.98 8.12
C ARG A 367 -40.50 20.71 6.61
N PRO A 368 -41.18 19.64 6.18
CA PRO A 368 -41.44 19.39 4.77
C PRO A 368 -42.10 20.59 4.08
N VAL A 369 -41.71 20.85 2.83
CA VAL A 369 -42.26 21.96 2.03
C VAL A 369 -43.19 21.41 0.96
N SER A 370 -44.42 21.92 0.92
CA SER A 370 -45.36 21.64 -0.17
C SER A 370 -44.96 22.40 -1.43
N ARG A 371 -44.92 21.69 -2.55
CA ARG A 371 -44.62 22.22 -3.89
C ARG A 371 -45.87 22.31 -4.78
N GLY A 372 -47.05 22.17 -4.19
CA GLY A 372 -48.34 22.23 -4.89
C GLY A 372 -48.90 20.85 -5.22
N GLY A 373 -50.21 20.82 -5.50
CA GLY A 373 -50.97 19.58 -5.73
C GLY A 373 -51.41 19.34 -7.17
N TRP A 374 -51.89 18.14 -7.43
CA TRP A 374 -52.53 17.71 -8.68
C TRP A 374 -53.63 16.70 -8.37
N THR A 375 -54.51 16.45 -9.34
CA THR A 375 -55.53 15.40 -9.21
C THR A 375 -55.21 14.27 -10.18
N ALA A 376 -55.18 13.04 -9.69
CA ALA A 376 -55.02 11.82 -10.46
C ALA A 376 -56.00 10.76 -9.92
N ASP A 377 -56.67 10.04 -10.82
CA ASP A 377 -57.58 8.93 -10.47
C ASP A 377 -58.63 9.26 -9.39
N GLY A 378 -59.16 10.50 -9.43
CA GLY A 378 -60.17 10.98 -8.49
C GLY A 378 -59.64 11.40 -7.11
N CYS A 379 -58.34 11.23 -6.85
CA CYS A 379 -57.67 11.65 -5.62
C CYS A 379 -56.82 12.92 -5.85
N HIS A 380 -56.79 13.82 -4.87
CA HIS A 380 -55.89 14.97 -4.88
C HIS A 380 -54.58 14.58 -4.19
N TYR A 381 -53.45 14.85 -4.83
CA TYR A 381 -52.12 14.57 -4.33
C TYR A 381 -51.35 15.86 -4.14
N VAL A 382 -50.46 15.91 -3.15
CA VAL A 382 -49.54 17.03 -2.94
C VAL A 382 -48.12 16.56 -3.07
N LEU A 383 -47.29 17.32 -3.82
CA LEU A 383 -45.86 17.06 -3.93
C LEU A 383 -45.17 17.71 -2.73
N CYS A 384 -44.50 16.92 -1.92
CA CYS A 384 -43.71 17.40 -0.80
C CYS A 384 -42.23 17.16 -1.06
N THR A 385 -41.40 18.09 -0.61
CA THR A 385 -39.93 17.97 -0.65
C THR A 385 -39.34 18.27 0.71
N TYR A 386 -38.25 17.60 1.04
CA TYR A 386 -37.41 17.93 2.19
C TYR A 386 -35.95 17.99 1.75
N GLY A 387 -35.29 19.12 2.03
CA GLY A 387 -33.96 19.39 1.50
C GLY A 387 -33.93 19.41 -0.03
N ASP A 388 -32.79 19.02 -0.58
CA ASP A 388 -32.54 19.02 -2.04
C ASP A 388 -32.62 17.62 -2.65
N SER A 389 -32.76 16.58 -1.81
CA SER A 389 -32.59 15.18 -2.25
C SER A 389 -33.83 14.29 -2.05
N LEU A 390 -34.80 14.72 -1.24
CA LEU A 390 -35.96 13.88 -0.91
C LEU A 390 -37.29 14.51 -1.35
N ALA A 391 -38.13 13.71 -2.00
CA ALA A 391 -39.50 14.07 -2.36
C ALA A 391 -40.45 12.88 -2.27
N TRP A 392 -41.72 13.16 -2.00
CA TRP A 392 -42.78 12.17 -1.94
C TRP A 392 -44.11 12.83 -2.31
N SER A 393 -45.09 12.00 -2.68
CA SER A 393 -46.48 12.41 -2.87
C SER A 393 -47.30 12.03 -1.64
N LEU A 394 -48.25 12.87 -1.27
CA LEU A 394 -49.23 12.59 -0.21
C LEU A 394 -50.64 12.66 -0.79
N PRO A 395 -51.46 11.60 -0.70
CA PRO A 395 -52.87 11.67 -1.00
C PRO A 395 -53.57 12.54 0.05
N GLN A 396 -54.40 13.49 -0.40
CA GLN A 396 -55.19 14.40 0.42
C GLN A 396 -56.63 14.47 -0.08
N THR A 397 -57.56 14.55 0.86
CA THR A 397 -58.95 14.96 0.66
C THR A 397 -59.01 16.48 0.47
N ILE A 398 -59.85 16.97 -0.45
CA ILE A 398 -59.94 18.41 -0.81
C ILE A 398 -60.26 19.32 0.41
N GLU A 399 -60.84 18.75 1.47
CA GLU A 399 -61.22 19.45 2.71
C GLU A 399 -60.08 19.55 3.75
N ASP A 400 -59.02 18.73 3.63
CA ASP A 400 -57.91 18.65 4.57
C ASP A 400 -56.69 19.44 4.07
N ALA A 401 -56.77 20.77 4.13
CA ALA A 401 -55.62 21.64 3.93
C ALA A 401 -54.68 21.58 5.15
N ILE A 402 -54.07 20.42 5.39
CA ILE A 402 -53.08 20.22 6.45
C ILE A 402 -51.75 20.77 5.94
N GLU A 403 -51.07 21.59 6.76
CA GLU A 403 -49.68 21.97 6.51
C GLU A 403 -48.83 20.69 6.31
N PRO A 404 -47.90 20.66 5.34
CA PRO A 404 -47.07 19.49 5.09
C PRO A 404 -46.34 19.06 6.37
N GLY A 405 -46.69 17.88 6.89
CA GLY A 405 -46.18 17.33 8.14
C GLY A 405 -45.86 15.84 8.01
N TRP A 406 -45.53 15.21 9.14
CA TRP A 406 -45.15 13.79 9.21
C TRP A 406 -46.34 12.85 9.40
N ASN A 407 -47.55 13.30 9.08
CA ASN A 407 -48.79 12.53 9.19
C ASN A 407 -49.34 12.22 7.80
N GLY A 408 -49.51 10.94 7.49
CA GLY A 408 -50.06 10.46 6.22
C GLY A 408 -49.38 9.17 5.75
N ASP A 409 -49.82 8.66 4.60
CA ASP A 409 -49.23 7.52 3.92
C ASP A 409 -48.48 8.03 2.67
N PRO A 410 -47.15 8.26 2.76
CA PRO A 410 -46.38 8.82 1.65
C PRO A 410 -46.18 7.80 0.53
N GLU A 411 -46.19 8.27 -0.71
CA GLU A 411 -45.86 7.48 -1.88
C GLU A 411 -44.62 8.03 -2.62
N PRO A 412 -43.81 7.18 -3.28
CA PRO A 412 -42.74 7.64 -4.16
C PRO A 412 -43.31 8.41 -5.35
N VAL A 413 -42.66 9.51 -5.71
CA VAL A 413 -43.08 10.32 -6.86
C VAL A 413 -42.78 9.60 -8.17
N ARG A 414 -43.79 9.41 -9.02
CA ARG A 414 -43.62 8.82 -10.36
C ARG A 414 -43.41 9.88 -11.43
N LEU A 415 -42.69 9.53 -12.50
CA LEU A 415 -42.45 10.47 -13.60
C LEU A 415 -43.76 10.90 -14.29
N THR A 416 -44.74 9.99 -14.40
CA THR A 416 -46.08 10.29 -14.92
C THR A 416 -46.82 11.32 -14.07
N GLU A 417 -46.68 11.25 -12.75
CA GLU A 417 -47.23 12.22 -11.80
C GLU A 417 -46.55 13.58 -11.93
N LEU A 418 -45.23 13.62 -12.15
CA LEU A 418 -44.52 14.88 -12.39
C LEU A 418 -44.99 15.58 -13.67
N PHE A 419 -45.34 14.85 -14.73
CA PHE A 419 -45.97 15.45 -15.92
C PHE A 419 -47.32 16.08 -15.60
N ALA A 420 -48.16 15.39 -14.81
CA ALA A 420 -49.46 15.91 -14.39
C ALA A 420 -49.31 17.14 -13.47
N TRP A 421 -48.45 17.04 -12.46
CA TRP A 421 -48.12 18.13 -11.54
C TRP A 421 -47.59 19.35 -12.28
N SER A 422 -46.60 19.17 -13.15
CA SER A 422 -46.02 20.28 -13.92
C SER A 422 -47.10 20.97 -14.75
N LYS A 423 -47.94 20.21 -15.47
CA LYS A 423 -49.06 20.77 -16.24
C LYS A 423 -50.01 21.62 -15.39
N VAL A 424 -50.34 21.18 -14.17
CA VAL A 424 -51.21 21.93 -13.23
C VAL A 424 -50.53 23.20 -12.75
N GLN A 425 -49.26 23.12 -12.32
CA GLN A 425 -48.52 24.27 -11.78
C GLN A 425 -48.25 25.36 -12.83
N SER A 426 -48.35 25.02 -14.12
CA SER A 426 -47.98 25.91 -15.22
C SER A 426 -49.10 26.80 -15.75
N GLY A 427 -50.36 26.49 -15.40
CA GLY A 427 -51.52 27.14 -16.01
C GLY A 427 -51.51 27.10 -17.55
N ILE A 428 -52.05 28.13 -18.21
CA ILE A 428 -52.01 28.33 -19.68
C ILE A 428 -50.64 28.93 -20.11
N GLY A 429 -49.54 28.47 -19.53
CA GLY A 429 -48.19 29.04 -19.68
C GLY A 429 -47.08 28.00 -19.92
N ARG A 430 -45.81 28.43 -19.81
CA ARG A 430 -44.64 27.54 -19.97
C ARG A 430 -44.57 26.52 -18.82
N PRO A 431 -44.24 25.24 -19.08
CA PRO A 431 -44.28 24.21 -18.05
C PRO A 431 -43.25 24.43 -16.95
N PHE A 432 -43.71 24.35 -15.71
CA PHE A 432 -42.95 24.52 -14.48
C PHE A 432 -41.97 23.37 -14.31
N ILE A 433 -40.77 23.67 -13.83
CA ILE A 433 -39.69 22.69 -13.68
C ILE A 433 -39.92 21.94 -12.36
N PRO A 434 -40.02 20.59 -12.37
CA PRO A 434 -40.08 19.80 -11.14
C PRO A 434 -38.86 20.04 -10.25
N PRO A 435 -39.01 19.99 -8.91
CA PRO A 435 -37.87 19.97 -8.01
C PRO A 435 -36.91 18.82 -8.35
N ALA A 436 -35.60 19.07 -8.32
CA ALA A 436 -34.58 18.05 -8.59
C ALA A 436 -34.73 16.83 -7.66
N ALA A 437 -35.05 17.07 -6.38
CA ALA A 437 -35.37 16.08 -5.35
C ALA A 437 -36.46 15.07 -5.78
N ALA A 438 -37.39 15.47 -6.65
CA ALA A 438 -38.46 14.61 -7.15
C ALA A 438 -38.11 14.00 -8.51
N LEU A 439 -37.41 14.75 -9.36
CA LEU A 439 -37.13 14.35 -10.73
C LEU A 439 -36.12 13.19 -10.81
N ALA A 440 -34.99 13.29 -10.11
CA ALA A 440 -33.94 12.26 -10.20
C ALA A 440 -34.41 10.88 -9.72
N PRO A 441 -35.11 10.73 -8.58
CA PRO A 441 -35.69 9.44 -8.17
C PRO A 441 -36.77 8.94 -9.15
N ALA A 442 -37.65 9.84 -9.63
CA ALA A 442 -38.69 9.48 -10.59
C ALA A 442 -38.12 8.94 -11.91
N ILE A 443 -36.99 9.47 -12.38
CA ILE A 443 -36.26 8.97 -13.56
C ILE A 443 -35.79 7.53 -13.34
N LYS A 444 -35.22 7.22 -12.16
CA LYS A 444 -34.72 5.87 -11.86
C LYS A 444 -35.82 4.80 -11.92
N GLY A 445 -37.04 5.15 -11.51
CA GLY A 445 -38.22 4.28 -11.52
C GLY A 445 -39.06 4.29 -12.81
N ALA A 446 -38.75 5.15 -13.78
CA ALA A 446 -39.58 5.34 -14.96
C ALA A 446 -39.42 4.25 -16.03
N SER A 447 -40.48 4.04 -16.83
CA SER A 447 -40.45 3.19 -18.01
C SER A 447 -39.55 3.80 -19.11
N ALA A 448 -38.97 2.97 -19.98
CA ALA A 448 -38.10 3.46 -21.07
C ALA A 448 -38.80 4.47 -22.00
N ASP A 449 -40.11 4.29 -22.23
CA ASP A 449 -40.91 5.19 -23.05
C ASP A 449 -41.07 6.57 -22.40
N ASP A 450 -41.30 6.61 -21.08
CA ASP A 450 -41.49 7.87 -20.36
C ASP A 450 -40.21 8.71 -20.26
N LEU A 451 -39.04 8.07 -20.21
CA LEU A 451 -37.74 8.75 -20.16
C LEU A 451 -37.52 9.66 -21.38
N THR A 452 -37.94 9.23 -22.57
CA THR A 452 -37.78 10.01 -23.80
C THR A 452 -38.68 11.26 -23.86
N ARG A 453 -39.71 11.32 -23.01
CA ARG A 453 -40.70 12.41 -22.97
C ARG A 453 -40.30 13.55 -22.02
N ILE A 454 -39.22 13.38 -21.27
CA ILE A 454 -38.72 14.38 -20.32
C ILE A 454 -38.25 15.62 -21.09
N PRO A 455 -38.77 16.83 -20.81
CA PRO A 455 -38.26 18.05 -21.42
C PRO A 455 -36.80 18.32 -21.00
N PRO A 456 -35.87 18.61 -21.94
CA PRO A 456 -34.46 18.87 -21.61
C PRO A 456 -34.25 19.95 -20.53
N ARG A 457 -35.08 20.99 -20.54
CA ARG A 457 -35.11 22.06 -19.51
C ARG A 457 -35.36 21.57 -18.07
N TRP A 458 -35.91 20.37 -17.88
CA TRP A 458 -36.07 19.79 -16.55
C TRP A 458 -34.73 19.30 -15.99
N LEU A 459 -33.75 19.02 -16.86
CA LEU A 459 -32.43 18.47 -16.52
C LEU A 459 -31.41 19.60 -16.31
N ALA A 460 -31.79 20.62 -15.56
CA ALA A 460 -30.91 21.74 -15.23
C ALA A 460 -29.95 21.43 -14.07
N ASP A 461 -30.15 20.31 -13.36
CA ASP A 461 -29.28 19.82 -12.31
C ASP A 461 -28.49 18.57 -12.75
N LYS A 462 -27.36 18.34 -12.07
CA LYS A 462 -26.43 17.26 -12.39
C LYS A 462 -27.04 15.88 -12.15
N GLU A 463 -27.73 15.69 -11.03
CA GLU A 463 -28.23 14.38 -10.59
C GLU A 463 -29.32 13.85 -11.53
N SER A 464 -30.29 14.69 -11.91
CA SER A 464 -31.35 14.31 -12.85
C SER A 464 -30.79 13.96 -14.24
N MET A 465 -29.79 14.72 -14.72
CA MET A 465 -29.15 14.47 -16.02
C MET A 465 -28.41 13.13 -16.03
N LEU A 466 -27.61 12.86 -14.99
CA LEU A 466 -26.86 11.61 -14.87
C LEU A 466 -27.81 10.42 -14.69
N ALA A 467 -28.86 10.55 -13.88
CA ALA A 467 -29.88 9.52 -13.72
C ALA A 467 -30.56 9.16 -15.05
N LEU A 468 -30.79 10.15 -15.92
CA LEU A 468 -31.33 9.91 -17.25
C LEU A 468 -30.33 9.18 -18.15
N ALA A 469 -29.09 9.66 -18.19
CA ALA A 469 -28.03 9.10 -19.02
C ALA A 469 -27.72 7.63 -18.66
N ASP A 470 -27.81 7.28 -17.38
CA ASP A 470 -27.58 5.91 -16.88
C ASP A 470 -28.69 4.94 -17.28
N ARG A 471 -29.90 5.45 -17.53
CA ARG A 471 -31.07 4.65 -17.91
C ARG A 471 -31.23 4.51 -19.42
N MET A 472 -30.52 5.31 -20.21
CA MET A 472 -30.57 5.29 -21.67
C MET A 472 -29.40 4.52 -22.28
N ASP A 473 -29.67 3.72 -23.31
CA ASP A 473 -28.61 3.23 -24.19
C ASP A 473 -28.02 4.36 -25.06
N ALA A 474 -26.87 4.13 -25.70
CA ALA A 474 -26.20 5.16 -26.50
C ALA A 474 -27.09 5.70 -27.65
N THR A 475 -27.95 4.86 -28.24
CA THR A 475 -28.82 5.23 -29.36
C THR A 475 -30.02 6.06 -28.88
N GLN A 476 -30.58 5.72 -27.72
CA GLN A 476 -31.64 6.49 -27.05
C GLN A 476 -31.13 7.85 -26.62
N LEU A 477 -29.97 7.89 -25.96
CA LEU A 477 -29.35 9.13 -25.52
C LEU A 477 -28.99 10.03 -26.71
N GLN A 478 -28.50 9.47 -27.82
CA GLN A 478 -28.26 10.22 -29.05
C GLN A 478 -29.52 10.89 -29.58
N ARG A 479 -30.60 10.12 -29.74
CA ARG A 479 -31.89 10.65 -30.19
C ARG A 479 -32.42 11.72 -29.26
N TYR A 480 -32.24 11.54 -27.95
CA TYR A 480 -32.65 12.50 -26.94
C TYR A 480 -31.86 13.81 -27.05
N LEU A 481 -30.53 13.76 -27.14
CA LEU A 481 -29.69 14.95 -27.33
C LEU A 481 -29.99 15.67 -28.66
N GLN A 482 -30.29 14.92 -29.72
CA GLN A 482 -30.67 15.47 -31.02
C GLN A 482 -32.04 16.18 -31.01
N SER A 483 -32.94 15.81 -30.09
CA SER A 483 -34.27 16.41 -30.01
C SER A 483 -34.24 17.91 -29.65
N ASP A 484 -33.19 18.38 -28.97
CA ASP A 484 -33.01 19.79 -28.59
C ASP A 484 -31.51 20.17 -28.45
N VAL A 485 -30.78 20.09 -29.57
CA VAL A 485 -29.33 20.39 -29.62
C VAL A 485 -29.02 21.81 -29.09
N ALA A 486 -29.89 22.78 -29.38
CA ALA A 486 -29.72 24.16 -28.95
C ALA A 486 -29.74 24.31 -27.43
N PHE A 487 -30.59 23.54 -26.73
CA PHE A 487 -30.55 23.48 -25.28
C PHE A 487 -29.21 22.93 -24.79
N PHE A 488 -28.80 21.75 -25.25
CA PHE A 488 -27.60 21.08 -24.74
C PHE A 488 -26.29 21.83 -25.04
N GLN A 489 -26.20 22.57 -26.15
CA GLN A 489 -25.00 23.32 -26.52
C GLN A 489 -24.90 24.69 -25.85
N HIS A 490 -26.04 25.38 -25.63
CA HIS A 490 -26.03 26.80 -25.28
C HIS A 490 -26.81 27.15 -24.01
N GLN A 491 -27.77 26.33 -23.58
CA GLN A 491 -28.64 26.63 -22.43
C GLN A 491 -28.42 25.68 -21.26
N CYS A 492 -27.91 24.47 -21.50
CA CYS A 492 -27.54 23.52 -20.46
C CYS A 492 -26.41 24.09 -19.62
N PRO A 493 -26.55 24.12 -18.28
CA PRO A 493 -25.50 24.65 -17.42
C PRO A 493 -24.14 23.98 -17.69
N PRO A 494 -23.03 24.74 -17.81
CA PRO A 494 -21.73 24.19 -18.17
C PRO A 494 -21.30 23.00 -17.28
N LYS A 495 -21.60 23.07 -15.97
CA LYS A 495 -21.32 21.99 -15.00
C LYS A 495 -22.06 20.69 -15.30
N VAL A 496 -23.34 20.78 -15.65
CA VAL A 496 -24.19 19.61 -15.96
C VAL A 496 -23.75 19.01 -17.28
N ARG A 497 -23.47 19.86 -18.28
CA ARG A 497 -22.96 19.43 -19.58
C ARG A 497 -21.60 18.73 -19.48
N ALA A 498 -20.68 19.27 -18.67
CA ALA A 498 -19.38 18.65 -18.42
C ALA A 498 -19.53 17.28 -17.75
N ALA A 499 -20.36 17.17 -16.71
CA ALA A 499 -20.63 15.91 -16.02
C ALA A 499 -21.27 14.85 -16.94
N LEU A 500 -22.21 15.26 -17.78
CA LEU A 500 -22.82 14.38 -18.78
C LEU A 500 -21.78 13.90 -19.79
N ALA A 501 -20.93 14.79 -20.28
CA ALA A 501 -19.89 14.43 -21.24
C ALA A 501 -18.85 13.47 -20.62
N ASP A 502 -18.44 13.67 -19.36
CA ASP A 502 -17.59 12.73 -18.62
C ASP A 502 -18.27 11.36 -18.48
N ARG A 503 -19.57 11.35 -18.13
CA ARG A 503 -20.36 10.13 -17.99
C ARG A 503 -20.49 9.38 -19.31
N ILE A 504 -20.68 10.10 -20.42
CA ILE A 504 -20.71 9.51 -21.76
C ILE A 504 -19.36 8.94 -22.11
N MET A 505 -18.27 9.69 -21.94
CA MET A 505 -16.91 9.23 -22.25
C MET A 505 -16.49 8.01 -21.43
N ALA A 506 -17.01 7.86 -20.21
CA ALA A 506 -16.77 6.68 -19.38
C ALA A 506 -17.46 5.39 -19.87
N ARG A 507 -18.34 5.48 -20.88
CA ARG A 507 -19.02 4.31 -21.43
C ARG A 507 -18.21 3.68 -22.56
N ALA A 508 -18.07 2.36 -22.55
CA ALA A 508 -17.39 1.63 -23.61
C ALA A 508 -18.06 1.81 -25.00
N ASP A 509 -19.39 2.02 -25.01
CA ASP A 509 -20.21 2.22 -26.20
C ASP A 509 -20.30 3.68 -26.68
N ALA A 510 -19.57 4.61 -26.05
CA ALA A 510 -19.68 6.05 -26.31
C ALA A 510 -19.38 6.41 -27.79
N PRO A 511 -20.40 6.78 -28.59
CA PRO A 511 -20.20 7.32 -29.92
C PRO A 511 -19.66 8.73 -29.79
N LEU A 512 -18.59 9.04 -30.53
CA LEU A 512 -18.01 10.39 -30.57
C LEU A 512 -19.03 11.46 -30.99
N GLU A 513 -20.03 11.06 -31.80
CA GLU A 513 -21.17 11.87 -32.19
C GLU A 513 -21.97 12.43 -31.00
N LEU A 514 -22.08 11.70 -29.88
CA LEU A 514 -22.73 12.21 -28.66
C LEU A 514 -21.98 13.41 -28.09
N ILE A 515 -20.64 13.34 -28.09
CA ILE A 515 -19.79 14.41 -27.57
C ILE A 515 -19.83 15.63 -28.48
N LYS A 516 -19.83 15.44 -29.81
CA LYS A 516 -19.99 16.54 -30.79
C LYS A 516 -21.30 17.32 -30.57
N HIS A 517 -22.37 16.64 -30.16
CA HIS A 517 -23.64 17.29 -29.82
C HIS A 517 -23.58 18.11 -28.52
N LEU A 518 -22.72 17.78 -27.57
CA LEU A 518 -22.55 18.52 -26.30
C LEU A 518 -21.50 19.63 -26.39
N CYS A 519 -20.39 19.34 -27.08
CA CYS A 519 -19.20 20.16 -27.16
C CYS A 519 -18.82 20.37 -28.63
N PRO A 520 -19.10 21.56 -29.20
CA PRO A 520 -18.76 21.87 -30.60
C PRO A 520 -17.27 21.77 -30.91
N ASP A 521 -16.41 21.96 -29.89
CA ASP A 521 -14.96 21.73 -29.97
C ASP A 521 -14.55 20.63 -28.97
N PRO A 522 -14.45 19.36 -29.42
CA PRO A 522 -13.99 18.25 -28.59
C PRO A 522 -12.55 18.41 -28.08
N TRP A 523 -11.69 19.17 -28.77
CA TRP A 523 -10.28 19.32 -28.38
C TRP A 523 -10.13 20.28 -27.19
N ALA A 524 -10.86 21.39 -27.20
CA ALA A 524 -10.94 22.28 -26.04
C ALA A 524 -11.50 21.56 -24.81
N PHE A 525 -12.48 20.67 -25.00
CA PHE A 525 -13.09 19.87 -23.93
C PHE A 525 -12.10 18.93 -23.23
N LEU A 526 -11.19 18.29 -23.98
CA LEU A 526 -10.16 17.40 -23.42
C LEU A 526 -9.13 18.15 -22.56
N ASN A 527 -8.84 19.41 -22.91
CA ASN A 527 -7.88 20.25 -22.19
C ASN A 527 -8.53 21.10 -21.08
N GLU A 528 -9.86 21.09 -20.98
CA GLU A 528 -10.59 21.78 -19.93
C GLU A 528 -10.23 21.18 -18.57
N LYS A 529 -10.01 22.05 -17.57
CA LYS A 529 -9.95 21.67 -16.16
C LYS A 529 -11.37 21.75 -15.60
N PRO A 530 -11.99 20.64 -15.16
CA PRO A 530 -13.27 20.70 -14.46
C PRO A 530 -13.19 21.70 -13.29
N GLU A 531 -14.28 22.41 -13.00
CA GLU A 531 -14.27 23.42 -11.93
C GLU A 531 -13.95 22.78 -10.56
N GLY A 532 -12.87 23.23 -9.93
CA GLY A 532 -12.33 22.63 -8.70
C GLY A 532 -11.38 21.45 -8.92
N ALA A 533 -11.13 21.00 -10.15
CA ALA A 533 -10.13 19.99 -10.45
C ALA A 533 -8.74 20.61 -10.66
N LEU A 534 -7.72 19.96 -10.11
CA LEU A 534 -6.32 20.36 -10.26
C LEU A 534 -5.76 19.99 -11.65
N HIS A 535 -6.38 19.03 -12.32
CA HIS A 535 -5.89 18.41 -13.55
C HIS A 535 -6.82 18.64 -14.74
N THR A 536 -6.26 18.52 -15.95
CA THR A 536 -7.06 18.46 -17.17
C THR A 536 -7.90 17.18 -17.17
N ARG A 537 -9.03 17.21 -17.87
CA ARG A 537 -9.98 16.09 -17.94
C ARG A 537 -9.34 14.76 -18.34
N ILE A 538 -8.45 14.77 -19.33
CA ILE A 538 -7.73 13.56 -19.75
C ILE A 538 -6.80 13.01 -18.64
N ARG A 539 -6.10 13.89 -17.91
CA ARG A 539 -5.24 13.47 -16.81
C ARG A 539 -6.07 12.90 -15.67
N GLN A 540 -7.24 13.47 -15.42
CA GLN A 540 -8.21 12.91 -14.48
C GLN A 540 -8.67 11.51 -14.91
N TRP A 541 -9.04 11.31 -16.17
CA TRP A 541 -9.42 9.99 -16.68
C TRP A 541 -8.30 8.94 -16.58
N PHE A 542 -7.05 9.34 -16.79
CA PHE A 542 -5.89 8.47 -16.53
C PHE A 542 -5.76 8.12 -15.05
N MET A 543 -5.93 9.10 -14.16
CA MET A 543 -5.87 8.88 -12.71
C MET A 543 -7.01 7.97 -12.22
N ASP A 544 -8.17 8.05 -12.88
CA ASP A 544 -9.37 7.27 -12.60
C ASP A 544 -9.42 5.90 -13.32
N ASP A 545 -8.37 5.53 -14.06
CA ASP A 545 -8.31 4.30 -14.88
C ASP A 545 -9.47 4.16 -15.89
N ASN A 546 -9.92 5.30 -16.44
CA ASN A 546 -11.04 5.35 -17.37
C ASN A 546 -10.60 5.04 -18.81
N VAL A 547 -10.31 3.77 -19.06
CA VAL A 547 -9.85 3.23 -20.36
C VAL A 547 -10.84 3.54 -21.48
N ALA A 548 -12.14 3.48 -21.21
CA ALA A 548 -13.18 3.75 -22.21
C ALA A 548 -13.09 5.19 -22.75
N ALA A 549 -12.85 6.16 -21.87
CA ALA A 549 -12.67 7.55 -22.27
C ALA A 549 -11.41 7.74 -23.11
N LEU A 550 -10.30 7.06 -22.76
CA LEU A 550 -9.06 7.10 -23.53
C LEU A 550 -9.24 6.49 -24.93
N ASP A 551 -9.91 5.35 -25.03
CA ASP A 551 -10.22 4.71 -26.32
C ASP A 551 -11.15 5.58 -27.18
N ALA A 552 -12.08 6.33 -26.57
CA ALA A 552 -12.88 7.32 -27.30
C ALA A 552 -12.03 8.46 -27.87
N VAL A 553 -10.96 8.87 -27.18
CA VAL A 553 -9.99 9.85 -27.71
C VAL A 553 -9.17 9.26 -28.86
N VAL A 554 -8.80 7.98 -28.80
CA VAL A 554 -8.17 7.29 -29.94
C VAL A 554 -9.06 7.37 -31.17
N ARG A 555 -10.36 7.05 -31.05
CA ARG A 555 -11.33 7.16 -32.15
C ARG A 555 -11.43 8.58 -32.69
N LEU A 556 -11.41 9.61 -31.83
CA LEU A 556 -11.38 11.02 -32.24
C LEU A 556 -10.14 11.37 -33.08
N ILE A 557 -8.97 10.82 -32.75
CA ILE A 557 -7.74 11.02 -33.54
C ILE A 557 -7.81 10.27 -34.87
N GLU A 558 -8.40 9.07 -34.89
CA GLU A 558 -8.48 8.20 -36.08
C GLU A 558 -9.53 8.66 -37.12
N GLU A 559 -10.72 9.13 -36.71
CA GLU A 559 -11.77 9.67 -37.60
C GLU A 559 -11.28 10.80 -38.52
N ARG A 560 -10.18 11.46 -38.13
CA ARG A 560 -9.44 12.43 -38.94
C ARG A 560 -9.05 11.89 -40.33
N GLY A 561 -8.88 10.57 -40.47
CA GLY A 561 -8.53 9.91 -41.73
C GLY A 561 -9.46 10.25 -42.90
N GLU A 562 -10.67 10.74 -42.62
CA GLU A 562 -11.68 11.11 -43.63
C GLU A 562 -11.83 12.62 -43.86
N THR A 563 -11.30 13.50 -42.98
CA THR A 563 -11.64 14.95 -42.95
C THR A 563 -10.48 15.95 -43.07
N GLY A 564 -9.21 15.54 -42.91
CA GLY A 564 -8.03 16.40 -43.18
C GLY A 564 -7.01 16.52 -42.03
N ALA A 565 -5.93 17.30 -42.22
CA ALA A 565 -4.85 17.40 -41.23
C ALA A 565 -5.22 18.33 -40.04
N LEU A 566 -5.10 17.85 -38.78
CA LEU A 566 -5.10 18.66 -37.55
C LEU A 566 -4.16 19.87 -37.69
N ASP A 567 -4.68 21.03 -37.29
CA ASP A 567 -3.91 22.26 -37.23
C ASP A 567 -2.83 22.19 -36.10
N PRO A 568 -1.87 23.13 -36.07
CA PRO A 568 -0.81 23.13 -35.07
C PRO A 568 -1.31 23.24 -33.61
N GLU A 569 -2.45 23.89 -33.38
CA GLU A 569 -3.03 24.09 -32.04
C GLU A 569 -3.61 22.77 -31.52
N GLN A 570 -4.36 22.06 -32.36
CA GLN A 570 -4.87 20.71 -32.09
C GLN A 570 -3.74 19.69 -31.88
N GLN A 571 -2.67 19.77 -32.68
CA GLN A 571 -1.49 18.91 -32.46
C GLN A 571 -0.80 19.19 -31.13
N ASP A 572 -0.78 20.44 -30.68
CA ASP A 572 -0.25 20.80 -29.37
C ASP A 572 -1.16 20.29 -28.26
N VAL A 573 -2.48 20.36 -28.42
CA VAL A 573 -3.43 19.73 -27.49
C VAL A 573 -3.18 18.22 -27.36
N VAL A 574 -3.05 17.48 -28.47
CA VAL A 574 -2.76 16.03 -28.43
C VAL A 574 -1.42 15.73 -27.75
N TYR A 575 -0.40 16.56 -27.98
CA TYR A 575 0.89 16.43 -27.31
C TYR A 575 0.79 16.71 -25.80
N GLN A 576 0.12 17.80 -25.41
CA GLN A 576 -0.13 18.16 -24.00
C GLN A 576 -0.91 17.07 -23.29
N VAL A 577 -1.90 16.49 -23.96
CA VAL A 577 -2.69 15.34 -23.52
C VAL A 577 -1.80 14.12 -23.24
N LEU A 578 -0.94 13.73 -24.17
CA LEU A 578 -0.04 12.58 -24.01
C LEU A 578 1.01 12.80 -22.90
N HIS A 579 1.47 14.03 -22.75
CA HIS A 579 2.47 14.42 -21.76
C HIS A 579 1.87 14.59 -20.35
N GLY A 580 0.64 15.08 -20.23
CA GLY A 580 -0.03 15.38 -18.96
C GLY A 580 0.27 16.76 -18.35
N ALA A 581 0.79 17.71 -19.14
CA ALA A 581 1.09 19.07 -18.69
C ALA A 581 -0.11 20.01 -18.91
N SER A 582 -0.49 20.80 -17.90
CA SER A 582 -1.47 21.88 -18.09
C SER A 582 -0.79 23.19 -18.48
N VAL A 583 -1.41 23.95 -19.38
CA VAL A 583 -0.98 25.27 -19.84
C VAL A 583 -0.90 26.24 -18.64
N PHE A 584 0.25 26.91 -18.46
CA PHE A 584 0.57 27.97 -17.49
C PHE A 584 0.54 27.60 -15.99
N ASP A 585 1.70 27.15 -15.51
CA ASP A 585 2.19 27.51 -14.18
C ASP A 585 3.67 27.93 -14.33
N GLU A 586 3.94 29.24 -14.20
CA GLU A 586 5.29 29.83 -14.22
C GLU A 586 6.13 29.44 -12.98
N SER A 587 5.58 28.69 -12.03
CA SER A 587 6.32 28.13 -10.90
C SER A 587 7.15 26.90 -11.31
N GLY A 588 6.85 26.24 -12.43
CA GLY A 588 7.56 25.02 -12.85
C GLY A 588 7.35 23.84 -11.90
N TYR A 589 6.34 23.91 -11.04
CA TYR A 589 5.95 22.86 -10.11
C TYR A 589 4.41 22.74 -10.08
N ASP A 590 3.84 21.93 -10.98
CA ASP A 590 3.01 20.84 -10.44
C ASP A 590 4.00 20.12 -9.53
N GLU A 591 3.77 19.97 -8.24
CA GLU A 591 4.85 19.65 -7.29
C GLU A 591 5.63 18.36 -7.63
N ASN A 592 5.25 17.57 -8.65
CA ASN A 592 6.24 16.75 -9.38
C ASN A 592 6.19 16.68 -10.92
N GLY A 593 5.26 17.32 -11.63
CA GLY A 593 5.22 17.37 -13.10
C GLY A 593 5.23 16.01 -13.80
N HIS A 594 4.79 14.95 -13.11
CA HIS A 594 5.02 13.57 -13.54
C HIS A 594 4.33 13.28 -14.89
N PRO A 595 5.05 12.80 -15.92
CA PRO A 595 4.42 12.35 -17.16
C PRO A 595 3.38 11.25 -16.89
N ILE A 596 2.28 11.23 -17.65
CA ILE A 596 1.18 10.25 -17.46
C ILE A 596 1.70 8.81 -17.46
N LEU A 597 2.58 8.49 -18.41
CA LEU A 597 3.18 7.16 -18.52
C LEU A 597 4.00 6.78 -17.27
N TYR A 598 4.67 7.74 -16.63
CA TYR A 598 5.39 7.51 -15.38
C TYR A 598 4.45 7.08 -14.27
N MET A 599 3.33 7.79 -14.11
CA MET A 599 2.31 7.47 -13.10
C MET A 599 1.67 6.10 -13.36
N ALA A 600 1.29 5.82 -14.62
CA ALA A 600 0.63 4.56 -14.97
C ALA A 600 1.55 3.35 -14.76
N ILE A 601 2.83 3.45 -15.15
CA ILE A 601 3.83 2.41 -14.91
C ILE A 601 4.13 2.26 -13.41
N GLY A 602 4.31 3.36 -12.69
CA GLY A 602 4.55 3.33 -11.24
C GLY A 602 3.39 2.73 -10.44
N LYS A 603 2.14 2.89 -10.91
CA LYS A 603 0.94 2.31 -10.30
C LYS A 603 0.55 0.93 -10.81
N ASP A 604 1.33 0.35 -11.73
CA ASP A 604 1.03 -0.95 -12.35
C ASP A 604 -0.34 -0.99 -13.07
N GLN A 605 -0.79 0.15 -13.61
CA GLN A 605 -2.09 0.29 -14.27
C GLN A 605 -2.02 -0.19 -15.73
N ILE A 606 -1.99 -1.51 -15.92
CA ILE A 606 -1.76 -2.15 -17.22
C ILE A 606 -2.71 -1.65 -18.30
N ALA A 607 -4.00 -1.55 -17.98
CA ALA A 607 -5.03 -1.13 -18.93
C ALA A 607 -4.82 0.34 -19.38
N CYS A 608 -4.44 1.22 -18.46
CA CYS A 608 -4.02 2.59 -18.78
C CYS A 608 -2.75 2.64 -19.63
N ILE A 609 -1.73 1.82 -19.35
CA ILE A 609 -0.49 1.78 -20.15
C ILE A 609 -0.82 1.37 -21.57
N ASP A 610 -1.62 0.31 -21.75
CA ASP A 610 -2.04 -0.16 -23.07
C ASP A 610 -2.92 0.89 -23.80
N ALA A 611 -3.82 1.57 -23.09
CA ALA A 611 -4.64 2.64 -23.65
C ALA A 611 -3.80 3.86 -24.07
N TRP A 612 -2.82 4.26 -23.25
CA TRP A 612 -1.84 5.28 -23.59
C TRP A 612 -1.02 4.87 -24.82
N GLY A 613 -0.63 3.59 -24.91
CA GLY A 613 0.05 3.02 -26.07
C GLY A 613 -0.77 3.15 -27.37
N ARG A 614 -2.08 2.81 -27.32
CA ARG A 614 -3.01 3.01 -28.45
C ARG A 614 -3.13 4.48 -28.83
N LEU A 615 -3.23 5.37 -27.85
CA LEU A 615 -3.27 6.82 -28.07
C LEU A 615 -1.99 7.34 -28.74
N LEU A 616 -0.83 6.92 -28.24
CA LEU A 616 0.46 7.27 -28.84
C LEU A 616 0.56 6.76 -30.27
N LYS A 617 0.11 5.53 -30.54
CA LYS A 617 0.09 4.93 -31.87
C LYS A 617 -0.75 5.73 -32.86
N ALA A 618 -1.96 6.14 -32.48
CA ALA A 618 -2.80 6.99 -33.33
C ALA A 618 -2.17 8.37 -33.58
N ALA A 619 -1.42 8.89 -32.60
CA ALA A 619 -0.83 10.22 -32.64
C ALA A 619 0.61 10.27 -33.22
N VAL A 620 1.31 9.15 -33.40
CA VAL A 620 2.75 9.13 -33.73
C VAL A 620 3.07 9.77 -35.08
N SER A 621 2.09 9.83 -35.98
CA SER A 621 2.20 10.51 -37.28
C SER A 621 2.17 12.04 -37.18
N LEU A 622 1.75 12.61 -36.05
CA LEU A 622 1.70 14.05 -35.81
C LEU A 622 3.10 14.61 -35.60
N GLY A 623 3.44 15.69 -36.32
CA GLY A 623 4.79 16.26 -36.32
C GLY A 623 5.29 16.64 -34.92
N ARG A 624 4.41 17.19 -34.08
CA ARG A 624 4.73 17.56 -32.69
C ARG A 624 5.01 16.33 -31.80
N VAL A 625 4.17 15.31 -31.88
CA VAL A 625 4.32 14.06 -31.10
C VAL A 625 5.57 13.31 -31.55
N LYS A 626 5.74 13.14 -32.87
CA LYS A 626 6.92 12.49 -33.46
C LYS A 626 8.23 13.13 -33.02
N SER A 627 8.28 14.46 -32.96
CA SER A 627 9.49 15.20 -32.56
C SER A 627 9.84 15.09 -31.08
N ASN A 628 8.90 14.64 -30.23
CA ASN A 628 9.05 14.57 -28.78
C ASN A 628 8.84 13.14 -28.24
N LEU A 629 8.87 12.13 -29.11
CA LEU A 629 8.56 10.74 -28.77
C LEU A 629 9.49 10.17 -27.68
N ASP A 630 10.78 10.54 -27.72
CA ASP A 630 11.76 10.19 -26.69
C ASP A 630 11.37 10.72 -25.30
N ALA A 631 10.91 11.97 -25.21
CA ALA A 631 10.52 12.58 -23.94
C ALA A 631 9.26 11.92 -23.37
N LEU A 632 8.27 11.65 -24.23
CA LEU A 632 7.02 10.98 -23.85
C LEU A 632 7.26 9.57 -23.30
N LEU A 633 8.13 8.79 -23.96
CA LEU A 633 8.41 7.40 -23.60
C LEU A 633 9.44 7.26 -22.48
N THR A 634 10.41 8.16 -22.38
CA THR A 634 11.38 8.15 -21.27
C THR A 634 10.67 8.40 -19.94
N ALA A 635 9.66 9.29 -19.95
CA ALA A 635 8.79 9.57 -18.81
C ALA A 635 9.59 9.71 -17.49
N ARG A 636 10.42 10.75 -17.37
CA ARG A 636 11.40 10.90 -16.29
C ARG A 636 10.95 11.90 -15.24
N VAL A 637 11.19 11.55 -13.97
CA VAL A 637 10.92 12.44 -12.83
C VAL A 637 12.02 12.31 -11.78
N GLY A 638 12.49 13.44 -11.24
CA GLY A 638 13.54 13.45 -10.21
C GLY A 638 14.87 12.80 -10.64
N GLY A 639 15.10 12.63 -11.94
CA GLY A 639 16.26 11.92 -12.49
C GLY A 639 16.08 10.42 -12.74
N GLY A 640 14.94 9.82 -12.38
CA GLY A 640 14.62 8.41 -12.64
C GLY A 640 13.49 8.23 -13.64
N THR A 641 13.58 7.21 -14.49
CA THR A 641 12.52 6.87 -15.47
C THR A 641 11.41 6.02 -14.87
N ALA A 642 10.27 5.97 -15.58
CA ALA A 642 9.16 5.09 -15.24
C ALA A 642 9.60 3.63 -15.13
N LEU A 643 10.45 3.20 -16.08
CA LEU A 643 11.02 1.85 -16.10
C LEU A 643 11.89 1.58 -14.86
N ARG A 644 12.59 2.58 -14.32
CA ARG A 644 13.35 2.42 -13.07
C ARG A 644 12.45 2.08 -11.89
N VAL A 645 11.32 2.78 -11.75
CA VAL A 645 10.32 2.51 -10.69
C VAL A 645 9.76 1.10 -10.83
N ALA A 646 9.37 0.73 -12.05
CA ALA A 646 8.86 -0.61 -12.34
C ALA A 646 9.86 -1.72 -11.98
N MET A 647 11.14 -1.48 -12.25
CA MET A 647 12.22 -2.41 -11.93
C MET A 647 12.46 -2.56 -10.41
N SER A 648 12.38 -1.49 -9.62
CA SER A 648 12.53 -1.57 -8.16
C SER A 648 11.31 -2.11 -7.43
N GLU A 649 10.12 -1.95 -7.99
CA GLU A 649 8.86 -2.38 -7.35
C GLU A 649 8.35 -3.73 -7.89
N ASN A 650 9.16 -4.45 -8.66
CA ASN A 650 8.81 -5.75 -9.24
C ASN A 650 7.55 -5.73 -10.14
N ARG A 651 7.33 -4.64 -10.91
CA ARG A 651 6.16 -4.45 -11.79
C ARG A 651 6.36 -5.10 -13.17
N GLY A 652 6.45 -6.43 -13.22
CA GLY A 652 6.73 -7.14 -14.47
C GLY A 652 5.65 -6.93 -15.54
N ASP A 653 4.38 -6.86 -15.17
CA ASP A 653 3.29 -6.64 -16.12
C ASP A 653 3.31 -5.22 -16.71
N ALA A 654 3.63 -4.19 -15.92
CA ALA A 654 3.85 -2.84 -16.44
C ALA A 654 5.03 -2.77 -17.41
N ILE A 655 6.13 -3.50 -17.13
CA ILE A 655 7.28 -3.61 -18.03
C ILE A 655 6.87 -4.28 -19.34
N ARG A 656 6.06 -5.34 -19.30
CA ARG A 656 5.52 -6.01 -20.51
C ARG A 656 4.59 -5.10 -21.29
N ALA A 657 3.75 -4.32 -20.62
CA ALA A 657 2.88 -3.34 -21.28
C ALA A 657 3.71 -2.25 -21.97
N PHE A 658 4.73 -1.72 -21.29
CA PHE A 658 5.67 -0.77 -21.88
C PHE A 658 6.46 -1.38 -23.05
N HIS A 659 6.90 -2.64 -22.93
CA HIS A 659 7.53 -3.41 -24.00
C HIS A 659 6.64 -3.49 -25.24
N ARG A 660 5.33 -3.78 -25.10
CA ARG A 660 4.39 -3.77 -26.24
C ARG A 660 4.36 -2.43 -26.97
N ILE A 661 4.49 -1.31 -26.25
CA ILE A 661 4.55 0.03 -26.85
C ILE A 661 5.85 0.21 -27.65
N LEU A 662 6.99 -0.19 -27.08
CA LEU A 662 8.29 -0.07 -27.75
C LEU A 662 8.42 -0.99 -28.98
N ALA A 663 7.78 -2.15 -28.94
CA ALA A 663 7.78 -3.13 -30.03
C ALA A 663 6.64 -2.91 -31.07
N ASP A 664 5.76 -1.91 -30.89
CA ASP A 664 4.70 -1.65 -31.86
C ASP A 664 5.29 -1.19 -33.20
N ALA A 665 4.87 -1.83 -34.29
CA ALA A 665 5.38 -1.60 -35.64
C ALA A 665 5.20 -0.15 -36.16
N SER A 666 4.27 0.62 -35.58
CA SER A 666 4.05 2.03 -35.92
C SER A 666 4.95 2.98 -35.12
N ILE A 667 5.42 2.56 -33.94
CA ILE A 667 6.23 3.37 -33.01
C ILE A 667 7.72 3.06 -33.17
N ALA A 668 8.10 1.78 -33.22
CA ALA A 668 9.49 1.31 -33.25
C ALA A 668 10.37 2.02 -34.30
N PRO A 669 9.93 2.26 -35.56
CA PRO A 669 10.73 2.95 -36.57
C PRO A 669 11.11 4.40 -36.22
N HIS A 670 10.43 5.00 -35.24
CA HIS A 670 10.64 6.39 -34.84
C HIS A 670 11.51 6.53 -33.58
N ILE A 671 11.81 5.43 -32.87
CA ILE A 671 12.53 5.46 -31.59
C ILE A 671 13.89 4.75 -31.59
N GLY A 672 14.30 4.12 -32.70
CA GLY A 672 15.54 3.34 -32.76
C GLY A 672 16.80 4.08 -32.26
N ALA A 673 16.94 5.38 -32.58
CA ALA A 673 18.07 6.20 -32.09
C ALA A 673 18.07 6.44 -30.57
N HIS A 674 16.90 6.30 -29.93
CA HIS A 674 16.67 6.53 -28.50
C HIS A 674 16.48 5.23 -27.72
N MET A 675 16.39 4.07 -28.38
CA MET A 675 16.07 2.77 -27.77
C MET A 675 16.94 2.44 -26.55
N ALA A 676 18.25 2.69 -26.65
CA ALA A 676 19.18 2.51 -25.53
C ALA A 676 18.83 3.35 -24.29
N SER A 677 18.31 4.56 -24.47
CA SER A 677 17.82 5.42 -23.38
C SER A 677 16.52 4.87 -22.80
N LEU A 678 15.58 4.46 -23.66
CA LEU A 678 14.26 3.99 -23.29
C LEU A 678 14.28 2.68 -22.48
N VAL A 679 15.24 1.80 -22.78
CA VAL A 679 15.48 0.57 -21.99
C VAL A 679 16.43 0.80 -20.81
N GLY A 680 16.74 2.06 -20.48
CA GLY A 680 17.45 2.47 -19.27
C GLY A 680 18.97 2.34 -19.29
N LEU A 681 19.60 2.21 -20.47
CA LEU A 681 21.06 2.06 -20.58
C LEU A 681 21.84 3.37 -20.45
N LYS A 682 21.12 4.50 -20.50
CA LYS A 682 21.67 5.85 -20.28
C LYS A 682 21.21 6.46 -18.94
N GLU A 683 20.62 5.67 -18.05
CA GLU A 683 20.20 6.14 -16.74
C GLU A 683 21.39 6.58 -15.89
N THR A 684 21.24 7.70 -15.18
CA THR A 684 22.24 8.17 -14.22
C THR A 684 22.03 7.47 -12.88
N GLY A 685 23.09 6.91 -12.30
CA GLY A 685 23.05 6.28 -10.98
C GLY A 685 23.16 4.76 -11.06
N GLN A 686 22.32 4.07 -10.28
CA GLN A 686 22.32 2.61 -10.21
C GLN A 686 21.64 2.00 -11.45
N PRO A 687 22.31 1.07 -12.17
CA PRO A 687 21.72 0.40 -13.33
C PRO A 687 20.43 -0.37 -13.00
N LEU A 688 19.48 -0.42 -13.94
CA LEU A 688 18.16 -1.01 -13.74
C LEU A 688 18.21 -2.49 -13.31
N LEU A 689 18.99 -3.30 -14.03
CA LEU A 689 19.11 -4.72 -13.73
C LEU A 689 19.78 -4.96 -12.37
N HIS A 690 20.78 -4.14 -12.00
CA HIS A 690 21.36 -4.20 -10.66
C HIS A 690 20.34 -3.87 -9.57
N LEU A 691 19.56 -2.82 -9.74
CA LEU A 691 18.51 -2.43 -8.78
C LEU A 691 17.50 -3.57 -8.56
N ALA A 692 16.95 -4.14 -9.64
CA ALA A 692 15.99 -5.24 -9.52
C ALA A 692 16.59 -6.51 -8.91
N MET A 693 17.86 -6.84 -9.23
CA MET A 693 18.56 -7.99 -8.66
C MET A 693 18.91 -7.80 -7.18
N GLU A 694 19.19 -6.57 -6.77
CA GLU A 694 19.42 -6.21 -5.36
C GLU A 694 18.17 -6.33 -4.51
N GLU A 695 17.03 -5.86 -5.01
CA GLU A 695 15.74 -5.94 -4.32
C GLU A 695 15.04 -7.31 -4.49
N GLY A 696 15.61 -8.21 -5.30
CA GLY A 696 15.04 -9.54 -5.54
C GLY A 696 13.77 -9.54 -6.40
N CYS A 697 13.60 -8.53 -7.26
CA CYS A 697 12.44 -8.32 -8.13
C CYS A 697 12.45 -9.28 -9.34
N ALA A 698 12.20 -10.56 -9.10
CA ALA A 698 12.32 -11.62 -10.11
C ALA A 698 11.41 -11.46 -11.34
N ASP A 699 10.16 -11.00 -11.16
CA ASP A 699 9.24 -10.81 -12.28
C ASP A 699 9.66 -9.61 -13.15
N ALA A 700 10.13 -8.53 -12.53
CA ALA A 700 10.70 -7.41 -13.28
C ALA A 700 11.98 -7.80 -14.04
N VAL A 701 12.88 -8.59 -13.44
CA VAL A 701 14.07 -9.12 -14.15
C VAL A 701 13.65 -9.95 -15.35
N LYS A 702 12.63 -10.82 -15.20
CA LYS A 702 12.11 -11.65 -16.28
C LYS A 702 11.49 -10.81 -17.40
N ALA A 703 10.60 -9.86 -17.06
CA ALA A 703 9.96 -8.96 -18.02
C ALA A 703 10.97 -8.06 -18.74
N TYR A 704 12.00 -7.59 -18.04
CA TYR A 704 13.11 -6.86 -18.65
C TYR A 704 13.91 -7.75 -19.59
N GLY A 705 14.12 -9.02 -19.24
CA GLY A 705 14.67 -10.03 -20.14
C GLY A 705 13.89 -10.18 -21.44
N GLU A 706 12.57 -10.32 -21.34
CA GLU A 706 11.64 -10.38 -22.48
C GLU A 706 11.82 -9.15 -23.38
N LEU A 707 11.85 -7.95 -22.81
CA LEU A 707 12.11 -6.68 -23.50
C LEU A 707 13.48 -6.65 -24.20
N LEU A 708 14.55 -7.06 -23.52
CA LEU A 708 15.91 -7.07 -24.10
C LEU A 708 16.07 -8.07 -25.25
N THR A 709 15.26 -9.13 -25.25
CA THR A 709 15.30 -10.21 -26.27
C THR A 709 14.36 -9.99 -27.45
N ASP A 710 13.50 -8.96 -27.39
CA ASP A 710 12.59 -8.63 -28.48
C ASP A 710 13.37 -8.19 -29.73
N PRO A 711 13.12 -8.76 -30.92
CA PRO A 711 13.86 -8.42 -32.13
C PRO A 711 13.89 -6.91 -32.46
N MET A 712 12.81 -6.18 -32.21
CA MET A 712 12.73 -4.73 -32.49
C MET A 712 13.60 -3.90 -31.53
N VAL A 713 13.87 -4.43 -30.35
CA VAL A 713 14.71 -3.77 -29.33
C VAL A 713 16.16 -4.25 -29.45
N PHE A 714 16.34 -5.57 -29.59
CA PHE A 714 17.62 -6.28 -29.60
C PHE A 714 18.60 -5.68 -30.62
N ASP A 715 18.15 -5.45 -31.86
CA ASP A 715 18.98 -4.91 -32.96
C ASP A 715 19.62 -3.55 -32.61
N HIS A 716 19.00 -2.78 -31.71
CA HIS A 716 19.51 -1.49 -31.27
C HIS A 716 20.41 -1.55 -30.04
N ILE A 717 20.37 -2.66 -29.29
CA ILE A 717 21.07 -2.78 -27.99
C ILE A 717 22.11 -3.89 -27.94
N GLU A 718 22.17 -4.77 -28.93
CA GLU A 718 23.06 -5.94 -28.96
C GLU A 718 24.52 -5.60 -28.55
N PRO A 719 25.17 -4.53 -29.08
CA PRO A 719 26.56 -4.22 -28.72
C PRO A 719 26.75 -3.83 -27.26
N MET A 720 25.68 -3.43 -26.58
CA MET A 720 25.70 -3.03 -25.17
C MET A 720 25.34 -4.17 -24.23
N LEU A 721 24.78 -5.29 -24.71
CA LEU A 721 24.29 -6.40 -23.86
C LEU A 721 25.31 -6.88 -22.81
N PRO A 722 26.61 -7.10 -23.13
CA PRO A 722 27.58 -7.49 -22.11
C PRO A 722 27.68 -6.47 -20.97
N LEU A 723 27.61 -5.17 -21.28
CA LEU A 723 27.63 -4.10 -20.28
C LEU A 723 26.34 -4.07 -19.45
N VAL A 724 25.17 -4.22 -20.09
CA VAL A 724 23.86 -4.27 -19.42
C VAL A 724 23.81 -5.42 -18.44
N LEU A 725 24.22 -6.61 -18.88
CA LEU A 725 24.14 -7.84 -18.10
C LEU A 725 25.20 -7.92 -17.01
N ARG A 726 26.35 -7.28 -17.20
CA ARG A 726 27.35 -7.15 -16.12
C ARG A 726 26.82 -6.32 -14.97
N SER A 727 26.00 -5.29 -15.27
CA SER A 727 25.28 -4.41 -14.35
C SER A 727 25.93 -4.27 -12.98
N GLU A 728 26.74 -3.22 -12.79
CA GLU A 728 27.54 -3.05 -11.58
C GLU A 728 27.17 -1.74 -10.87
N TYR A 729 27.06 -1.79 -9.55
CA TYR A 729 26.92 -0.61 -8.71
C TYR A 729 27.84 -0.73 -7.51
N SER A 730 28.55 0.35 -7.17
CA SER A 730 29.49 0.40 -6.04
C SER A 730 30.60 -0.68 -6.05
N GLY A 731 30.97 -1.20 -7.22
CA GLY A 731 31.99 -2.25 -7.35
C GLY A 731 31.48 -3.67 -7.09
N LEU A 732 30.15 -3.86 -7.02
CA LEU A 732 29.51 -5.16 -6.89
C LEU A 732 28.59 -5.41 -8.10
N PRO A 733 28.77 -6.51 -8.85
CA PRO A 733 27.88 -6.83 -9.95
C PRO A 733 26.53 -7.39 -9.47
N ALA A 734 25.49 -7.23 -10.29
CA ALA A 734 24.10 -7.56 -9.95
C ALA A 734 23.88 -9.03 -9.52
N LEU A 735 24.44 -9.99 -10.25
CA LEU A 735 24.35 -11.41 -9.88
C LEU A 735 25.03 -11.68 -8.53
N ALA A 736 26.17 -11.04 -8.24
CA ALA A 736 26.86 -11.16 -6.97
C ALA A 736 26.02 -10.62 -5.81
N GLN A 737 25.35 -9.48 -6.01
CA GLN A 737 24.44 -8.88 -5.03
C GLN A 737 23.23 -9.78 -4.75
N ALA A 738 22.52 -10.24 -5.79
CA ALA A 738 21.38 -11.16 -5.64
C ALA A 738 21.77 -12.46 -4.92
N MET A 739 22.93 -13.01 -5.25
CA MET A 739 23.49 -14.21 -4.61
C MET A 739 23.84 -13.97 -3.13
N ALA A 740 24.41 -12.81 -2.79
CA ALA A 740 24.71 -12.43 -1.42
C ALA A 740 23.45 -12.24 -0.56
N ALA A 741 22.41 -11.63 -1.13
CA ALA A 741 21.11 -11.38 -0.50
C ALA A 741 20.24 -12.66 -0.42
N GLY A 742 20.44 -13.61 -1.34
CA GLY A 742 19.74 -14.88 -1.39
C GLY A 742 18.47 -14.89 -2.25
N HIS A 743 18.37 -13.98 -3.21
CA HIS A 743 17.23 -13.83 -4.11
C HIS A 743 17.27 -14.89 -5.23
N ALA A 744 16.95 -16.15 -4.89
CA ALA A 744 17.00 -17.29 -5.79
C ALA A 744 16.17 -17.08 -7.08
N ASP A 745 14.92 -16.61 -6.94
CA ASP A 745 14.03 -16.41 -8.08
C ASP A 745 14.57 -15.34 -9.06
N ALA A 746 15.24 -14.30 -8.55
CA ALA A 746 15.88 -13.28 -9.37
C ALA A 746 17.13 -13.83 -10.09
N VAL A 747 17.89 -14.73 -9.44
CA VAL A 747 19.00 -15.46 -10.07
C VAL A 747 18.48 -16.36 -11.20
N ASP A 748 17.35 -17.04 -11.00
CA ASP A 748 16.73 -17.87 -12.02
C ASP A 748 16.19 -17.03 -13.19
N ALA A 749 15.55 -15.89 -12.92
CA ALA A 749 15.13 -14.94 -13.95
C ALA A 749 16.31 -14.42 -14.78
N TYR A 750 17.41 -14.01 -14.12
CA TYR A 750 18.64 -13.57 -14.78
C TYR A 750 19.30 -14.70 -15.59
N SER A 751 19.28 -15.93 -15.08
CA SER A 751 19.72 -17.12 -15.82
C SER A 751 18.93 -17.31 -17.11
N GLY A 752 17.61 -17.05 -17.07
CA GLY A 752 16.75 -17.03 -18.26
C GLY A 752 17.29 -16.10 -19.34
N ILE A 753 17.69 -14.87 -18.98
CA ILE A 753 18.27 -13.89 -19.91
C ILE A 753 19.60 -14.38 -20.50
N LEU A 754 20.52 -14.85 -19.64
CA LEU A 754 21.83 -15.33 -20.09
C LEU A 754 21.72 -16.55 -21.00
N SER A 755 20.70 -17.38 -20.80
CA SER A 755 20.49 -18.60 -21.56
C SER A 755 19.72 -18.43 -22.87
N HIS A 756 19.20 -17.21 -23.14
CA HIS A 756 18.36 -16.97 -24.29
C HIS A 756 19.14 -17.15 -25.62
N PRO A 757 18.57 -17.84 -26.63
CA PRO A 757 19.28 -18.15 -27.89
C PRO A 757 19.81 -16.93 -28.63
N SER A 758 19.11 -15.79 -28.59
CA SER A 758 19.56 -14.54 -29.20
C SER A 758 20.68 -13.85 -28.42
N VAL A 759 20.75 -14.04 -27.09
CA VAL A 759 21.69 -13.34 -26.21
C VAL A 759 23.04 -14.05 -26.16
N ILE A 760 23.04 -15.39 -26.09
CA ILE A 760 24.25 -16.21 -25.97
C ILE A 760 25.35 -15.83 -26.98
N PRO A 761 25.07 -15.67 -28.29
CA PRO A 761 26.11 -15.30 -29.27
C PRO A 761 26.83 -13.99 -28.94
N SER A 762 26.09 -12.99 -28.46
CA SER A 762 26.60 -11.65 -28.17
C SER A 762 27.39 -11.59 -26.85
N ILE A 763 27.20 -12.56 -25.94
CA ILE A 763 27.88 -12.60 -24.64
C ILE A 763 28.84 -13.78 -24.45
N ALA A 764 28.97 -14.69 -25.43
CA ALA A 764 29.74 -15.92 -25.28
C ALA A 764 31.18 -15.70 -24.80
N GLY A 765 31.83 -14.61 -25.23
CA GLY A 765 33.18 -14.24 -24.80
C GLY A 765 33.28 -13.67 -23.38
N GLU A 766 32.18 -13.16 -22.83
CA GLU A 766 32.11 -12.58 -21.48
C GLU A 766 31.36 -13.46 -20.47
N LEU A 767 30.75 -14.56 -20.91
CA LEU A 767 29.87 -15.38 -20.09
C LEU A 767 30.54 -15.89 -18.81
N VAL A 768 31.82 -16.28 -18.87
CA VAL A 768 32.59 -16.68 -17.68
C VAL A 768 32.70 -15.53 -16.67
N THR A 769 32.92 -14.30 -17.14
CA THR A 769 33.03 -13.10 -16.29
C THR A 769 31.68 -12.74 -15.67
N LEU A 770 30.61 -12.78 -16.47
CA LEU A 770 29.23 -12.50 -16.02
C LEU A 770 28.79 -13.49 -14.94
N VAL A 771 29.06 -14.79 -15.14
CA VAL A 771 28.71 -15.87 -14.21
C VAL A 771 29.62 -15.89 -12.98
N ALA A 772 30.92 -15.59 -13.13
CA ALA A 772 31.82 -15.46 -11.98
C ALA A 772 31.41 -14.30 -11.06
N SER A 773 30.93 -13.21 -11.68
CA SER A 773 30.34 -12.04 -11.03
C SER A 773 31.17 -11.58 -9.82
N ARG A 774 32.41 -11.19 -10.10
CA ARG A 774 33.39 -10.88 -9.05
C ARG A 774 33.23 -9.43 -8.60
N SER A 775 33.17 -9.22 -7.29
CA SER A 775 33.31 -7.91 -6.67
C SER A 775 34.65 -7.28 -7.10
N VAL A 776 34.61 -6.03 -7.56
CA VAL A 776 35.80 -5.27 -7.99
C VAL A 776 36.73 -5.00 -6.82
N THR A 777 36.17 -4.76 -5.62
CA THR A 777 36.95 -4.39 -4.43
C THR A 777 37.61 -5.59 -3.75
N SER A 778 36.87 -6.69 -3.60
CA SER A 778 37.34 -7.87 -2.84
C SER A 778 37.78 -9.04 -3.72
N GLY A 779 37.35 -9.05 -4.98
CA GLY A 779 37.44 -10.20 -5.87
C GLY A 779 36.54 -11.36 -5.49
N ALA A 780 35.65 -11.20 -4.49
CA ALA A 780 34.71 -12.24 -4.09
C ALA A 780 33.75 -12.55 -5.25
N SER A 781 33.70 -13.81 -5.67
CA SER A 781 32.72 -14.32 -6.63
C SER A 781 31.32 -14.39 -6.02
N ALA A 782 30.28 -14.34 -6.86
CA ALA A 782 28.88 -14.58 -6.48
C ALA A 782 28.69 -15.81 -5.57
N LEU A 783 29.26 -16.97 -5.95
CA LEU A 783 29.16 -18.20 -5.17
C LEU A 783 29.76 -18.07 -3.75
N LEU A 784 30.89 -17.38 -3.61
CA LEU A 784 31.50 -17.15 -2.31
C LEU A 784 30.57 -16.33 -1.41
N LEU A 785 29.98 -15.27 -1.94
CA LEU A 785 29.10 -14.39 -1.18
C LEU A 785 27.84 -15.14 -0.70
N ALA A 786 27.21 -15.93 -1.58
CA ALA A 786 26.08 -16.79 -1.21
C ALA A 786 26.46 -17.80 -0.12
N MET A 787 27.60 -18.46 -0.28
CA MET A 787 28.10 -19.46 0.68
C MET A 787 28.44 -18.85 2.04
N GLN A 788 29.13 -17.70 2.07
CA GLN A 788 29.48 -16.97 3.28
C GLN A 788 28.23 -16.50 4.04
N ASN A 789 27.20 -16.06 3.32
CA ASN A 789 25.94 -15.58 3.90
C ASN A 789 24.92 -16.69 4.16
N GLY A 790 25.23 -17.95 3.82
CA GLY A 790 24.35 -19.09 4.06
C GLY A 790 23.13 -19.17 3.13
N ARG A 791 23.20 -18.60 1.93
CA ARG A 791 22.08 -18.50 0.98
C ARG A 791 21.92 -19.76 0.13
N ALA A 792 21.47 -20.86 0.75
CA ALA A 792 21.37 -22.17 0.11
C ALA A 792 20.51 -22.20 -1.17
N ALA A 793 19.36 -21.51 -1.18
CA ALA A 793 18.49 -21.45 -2.36
C ALA A 793 19.19 -20.80 -3.57
N ALA A 794 19.88 -19.68 -3.35
CA ALA A 794 20.64 -19.00 -4.40
C ALA A 794 21.81 -19.87 -4.94
N VAL A 795 22.46 -20.68 -4.09
CA VAL A 795 23.46 -21.67 -4.53
C VAL A 795 22.85 -22.71 -5.48
N ARG A 796 21.60 -23.15 -5.24
CA ARG A 796 20.90 -24.09 -6.13
C ARG A 796 20.49 -23.45 -7.46
N SER A 797 19.97 -22.23 -7.44
CA SER A 797 19.69 -21.46 -8.68
C SER A 797 20.97 -21.22 -9.49
N TYR A 798 22.09 -20.92 -8.82
CA TYR A 798 23.39 -20.81 -9.48
C TYR A 798 23.87 -22.14 -10.08
N ARG A 799 23.65 -23.28 -9.41
CA ARG A 799 23.89 -24.61 -10.01
C ARG A 799 23.08 -24.75 -11.29
N ALA A 800 21.77 -24.44 -11.26
CA ALA A 800 20.91 -24.53 -12.42
C ALA A 800 21.46 -23.72 -13.62
N LEU A 801 21.89 -22.48 -13.38
CA LEU A 801 22.58 -21.64 -14.37
C LEU A 801 23.85 -22.31 -14.94
N LEU A 802 24.72 -22.85 -14.08
CA LEU A 802 25.96 -23.52 -14.54
C LEU A 802 25.68 -24.77 -15.38
N THR A 803 24.58 -25.46 -15.11
CA THR A 803 24.17 -26.69 -15.80
C THR A 803 23.32 -26.45 -17.04
N HIS A 804 22.89 -25.20 -17.30
CA HIS A 804 21.97 -24.91 -18.38
C HIS A 804 22.59 -25.30 -19.76
N PRO A 805 21.88 -26.04 -20.64
CA PRO A 805 22.46 -26.58 -21.88
C PRO A 805 23.06 -25.55 -22.83
N ALA A 806 22.51 -24.33 -22.84
CA ALA A 806 23.03 -23.22 -23.66
C ALA A 806 24.26 -22.53 -23.03
N VAL A 807 24.41 -22.58 -21.70
CA VAL A 807 25.46 -21.85 -20.95
C VAL A 807 26.66 -22.75 -20.70
N LEU A 808 26.42 -24.00 -20.27
CA LEU A 808 27.45 -24.98 -19.90
C LEU A 808 28.57 -25.13 -20.94
N PRO A 809 28.31 -25.21 -22.27
CA PRO A 809 29.37 -25.38 -23.27
C PRO A 809 30.46 -24.29 -23.21
N HIS A 810 30.09 -23.07 -22.82
CA HIS A 810 30.99 -21.93 -22.69
C HIS A 810 31.71 -21.88 -21.33
N LEU A 811 31.21 -22.60 -20.32
CA LEU A 811 31.76 -22.58 -18.97
C LEU A 811 32.69 -23.76 -18.66
N ARG A 812 32.67 -24.85 -19.43
CA ARG A 812 33.35 -26.12 -19.11
C ARG A 812 34.79 -25.95 -18.60
N ALA A 813 35.61 -25.16 -19.31
CA ALA A 813 37.01 -24.93 -18.95
C ALA A 813 37.19 -24.07 -17.68
N ALA A 814 36.19 -23.23 -17.36
CA ALA A 814 36.22 -22.33 -16.20
C ALA A 814 35.53 -22.93 -14.96
N LEU A 815 34.79 -24.03 -15.10
CA LEU A 815 34.06 -24.67 -14.00
C LEU A 815 34.90 -24.87 -12.74
N PRO A 816 36.14 -25.41 -12.78
CA PRO A 816 36.98 -25.55 -11.58
C PRO A 816 37.17 -24.24 -10.81
N GLY A 817 37.38 -23.13 -11.52
CA GLY A 817 37.56 -21.80 -10.93
C GLY A 817 36.25 -21.18 -10.41
N LEU A 818 35.16 -21.38 -11.14
CA LEU A 818 33.82 -20.90 -10.76
C LEU A 818 33.33 -21.58 -9.49
N VAL A 819 33.40 -22.92 -9.42
CA VAL A 819 32.94 -23.68 -8.26
C VAL A 819 33.85 -23.53 -7.05
N ALA A 820 35.15 -23.29 -7.23
CA ALA A 820 36.06 -23.00 -6.11
C ALA A 820 35.69 -21.69 -5.38
N GLY A 821 35.04 -20.75 -6.08
CA GLY A 821 34.51 -19.50 -5.55
C GLY A 821 35.54 -18.76 -4.71
N ARG A 822 36.65 -18.30 -5.31
CA ARG A 822 37.78 -17.69 -4.58
C ARG A 822 37.81 -16.17 -4.69
N THR A 823 38.24 -15.50 -3.62
CA THR A 823 38.63 -14.07 -3.68
C THR A 823 39.97 -13.88 -4.40
N ASN A 824 40.34 -12.63 -4.68
CA ASN A 824 41.67 -12.28 -5.21
C ASN A 824 42.81 -12.68 -4.25
N LYS A 825 42.52 -12.80 -2.95
CA LYS A 825 43.48 -13.23 -1.92
C LYS A 825 43.45 -14.74 -1.68
N GLY A 826 42.66 -15.50 -2.45
CA GLY A 826 42.63 -16.96 -2.40
C GLY A 826 41.69 -17.58 -1.35
N SER A 827 40.92 -16.77 -0.59
CA SER A 827 39.89 -17.30 0.31
C SER A 827 38.81 -18.01 -0.49
N SER A 828 38.52 -19.27 -0.16
CA SER A 828 37.51 -20.10 -0.85
C SER A 828 36.11 -19.98 -0.22
N ALA A 829 35.08 -20.19 -1.05
CA ALA A 829 33.68 -20.18 -0.65
C ALA A 829 33.37 -21.17 0.49
N LEU A 830 33.85 -22.42 0.36
CA LEU A 830 33.65 -23.47 1.36
C LEU A 830 34.31 -23.13 2.70
N ALA A 831 35.51 -22.51 2.69
CA ALA A 831 36.17 -22.09 3.92
C ALA A 831 35.36 -21.04 4.68
N MET A 832 34.81 -20.06 3.97
CA MET A 832 33.99 -19.00 4.55
C MET A 832 32.67 -19.54 5.10
N ALA A 833 32.01 -20.47 4.39
CA ALA A 833 30.80 -21.13 4.86
C ALA A 833 31.04 -21.98 6.12
N MET A 834 32.13 -22.75 6.15
CA MET A 834 32.51 -23.53 7.33
C MET A 834 32.85 -22.66 8.53
N ALA A 835 33.63 -21.60 8.33
CA ALA A 835 33.98 -20.65 9.39
C ALA A 835 32.76 -19.93 9.98
N GLY A 836 31.71 -19.69 9.17
CA GLY A 836 30.46 -19.07 9.61
C GLY A 836 29.34 -20.05 9.98
N GLY A 837 29.62 -21.36 10.01
CA GLY A 837 28.63 -22.38 10.39
C GLY A 837 27.43 -22.50 9.43
N ARG A 838 27.61 -22.22 8.13
CA ARG A 838 26.54 -22.15 7.13
C ARG A 838 26.14 -23.51 6.56
N THR A 839 25.60 -24.39 7.41
CA THR A 839 25.28 -25.80 7.08
C THR A 839 24.49 -25.97 5.78
N GLN A 840 23.34 -25.31 5.63
CA GLN A 840 22.47 -25.49 4.46
C GLN A 840 23.15 -25.05 3.15
N ALA A 841 24.04 -24.07 3.19
CA ALA A 841 24.81 -23.65 2.02
C ALA A 841 25.88 -24.69 1.65
N ILE A 842 26.51 -25.32 2.64
CA ILE A 842 27.44 -26.45 2.41
C ILE A 842 26.71 -27.64 1.78
N GLU A 843 25.48 -27.93 2.22
CA GLU A 843 24.63 -28.97 1.62
C GLU A 843 24.26 -28.63 0.18
N ALA A 844 23.78 -27.41 -0.09
CA ALA A 844 23.50 -26.96 -1.47
C ALA A 844 24.75 -26.99 -2.36
N TYR A 845 25.92 -26.67 -1.80
CA TYR A 845 27.19 -26.75 -2.49
C TYR A 845 27.62 -28.20 -2.79
N ARG A 846 27.34 -29.14 -1.89
CA ARG A 846 27.49 -30.57 -2.18
C ARG A 846 26.66 -30.93 -3.40
N GLU A 847 25.38 -30.56 -3.43
CA GLU A 847 24.52 -30.86 -4.59
C GLU A 847 25.09 -30.26 -5.90
N LEU A 848 25.71 -29.08 -5.84
CA LEU A 848 26.40 -28.44 -6.98
C LEU A 848 27.64 -29.24 -7.42
N LEU A 849 28.47 -29.72 -6.50
CA LEU A 849 29.67 -30.49 -6.82
C LEU A 849 29.36 -31.91 -7.31
N THR A 850 28.22 -32.47 -6.90
CA THR A 850 27.79 -33.83 -7.29
C THR A 850 26.98 -33.88 -8.57
N ASP A 851 26.56 -32.73 -9.11
CA ASP A 851 25.83 -32.67 -10.38
C ASP A 851 26.68 -33.29 -11.51
N ALA A 852 26.12 -34.25 -12.26
CA ALA A 852 26.83 -35.00 -13.29
C ALA A 852 27.42 -34.09 -14.39
N SER A 853 26.75 -32.96 -14.67
CA SER A 853 27.18 -32.01 -15.69
C SER A 853 28.42 -31.21 -15.24
N ILE A 854 28.58 -31.00 -13.93
CA ILE A 854 29.67 -30.25 -13.33
C ILE A 854 30.81 -31.18 -12.93
N SER A 855 30.50 -32.28 -12.23
CA SER A 855 31.47 -33.17 -11.59
C SER A 855 32.54 -33.68 -12.55
N GLN A 856 32.13 -34.09 -13.76
CA GLN A 856 33.03 -34.54 -14.84
C GLN A 856 34.10 -33.52 -15.25
N HIS A 857 33.90 -32.23 -14.98
CA HIS A 857 34.81 -31.15 -15.35
C HIS A 857 35.67 -30.63 -14.19
N ILE A 858 35.41 -31.09 -12.97
CA ILE A 858 36.09 -30.59 -11.76
C ILE A 858 36.87 -31.66 -11.00
N VAL A 859 36.83 -32.93 -11.46
CA VAL A 859 37.46 -34.09 -10.81
C VAL A 859 38.88 -33.80 -10.32
N ASP A 860 39.76 -33.30 -11.20
CA ASP A 860 41.17 -33.05 -10.87
C ASP A 860 41.36 -31.91 -9.87
N ALA A 861 40.40 -30.98 -9.80
CA ALA A 861 40.42 -29.83 -8.91
C ALA A 861 39.73 -30.10 -7.57
N LEU A 862 38.97 -31.19 -7.42
CA LEU A 862 38.20 -31.51 -6.21
C LEU A 862 39.07 -31.50 -4.94
N PRO A 863 40.28 -32.10 -4.91
CA PRO A 863 41.12 -32.05 -3.71
C PRO A 863 41.45 -30.62 -3.27
N ASP A 864 41.76 -29.74 -4.22
CA ASP A 864 42.14 -28.35 -3.93
C ASP A 864 40.94 -27.45 -3.59
N ILE A 865 39.77 -27.74 -4.18
CA ILE A 865 38.49 -27.11 -3.83
C ILE A 865 38.13 -27.45 -2.39
N LEU A 866 38.20 -28.74 -2.03
CA LEU A 866 37.77 -29.25 -0.72
C LEU A 866 38.77 -28.99 0.40
N LEU A 867 40.05 -28.75 0.09
CA LEU A 867 41.03 -28.28 1.07
C LEU A 867 40.61 -26.94 1.69
N ALA A 868 39.83 -26.14 0.95
CA ALA A 868 39.05 -25.01 1.42
C ALA A 868 39.78 -24.14 2.46
N LYS A 869 40.69 -23.28 2.01
CA LYS A 869 41.46 -22.37 2.87
C LYS A 869 40.98 -20.92 2.76
N ARG A 870 41.21 -20.13 3.81
CA ARG A 870 41.18 -18.66 3.76
C ARG A 870 42.50 -18.12 3.19
N SER A 871 42.54 -16.83 2.87
CA SER A 871 43.75 -16.11 2.45
C SER A 871 44.88 -16.16 3.48
N THR A 872 44.54 -16.38 4.75
CA THR A 872 45.52 -16.59 5.82
C THR A 872 46.19 -17.96 5.73
N GLY A 873 45.64 -18.93 5.01
CA GLY A 873 46.14 -20.31 4.96
C GLY A 873 45.37 -21.28 5.87
N GLU A 874 44.50 -20.76 6.75
CA GLU A 874 43.70 -21.54 7.68
C GLU A 874 42.61 -22.33 6.94
N PRO A 875 42.55 -23.67 7.10
CA PRO A 875 41.50 -24.50 6.51
C PRO A 875 40.13 -24.28 7.17
N GLY A 876 39.06 -24.37 6.40
CA GLY A 876 37.70 -24.19 6.89
C GLY A 876 37.28 -25.21 7.97
N LEU A 877 37.76 -26.46 7.88
CA LEU A 877 37.50 -27.48 8.89
C LEU A 877 38.08 -27.10 10.27
N PHE A 878 39.28 -26.53 10.28
CA PHE A 878 39.89 -25.99 11.49
C PHE A 878 39.05 -24.83 12.05
N LEU A 879 38.59 -23.91 11.20
CA LEU A 879 37.79 -22.75 11.61
C LEU A 879 36.40 -23.16 12.14
N ALA A 880 35.75 -24.14 11.52
CA ALA A 880 34.49 -24.69 12.00
C ALA A 880 34.64 -25.32 13.40
N ALA A 881 35.73 -26.05 13.64
CA ALA A 881 36.03 -26.62 14.95
C ALA A 881 36.35 -25.55 15.99
N LEU A 882 37.17 -24.56 15.63
CA LEU A 882 37.53 -23.42 16.48
C LEU A 882 36.28 -22.64 16.93
N HIS A 883 35.34 -22.40 16.03
CA HIS A 883 34.09 -21.68 16.32
C HIS A 883 32.95 -22.59 16.82
N GLY A 884 33.19 -23.89 16.98
CA GLY A 884 32.21 -24.84 17.54
C GLY A 884 31.03 -25.19 16.60
N HIS A 885 31.20 -25.05 15.29
CA HIS A 885 30.14 -25.28 14.28
C HIS A 885 30.00 -26.76 13.91
N ALA A 886 29.52 -27.59 14.84
CA ALA A 886 29.37 -29.04 14.68
C ALA A 886 28.59 -29.44 13.40
N LYS A 887 27.43 -28.83 13.14
CA LYS A 887 26.62 -29.13 11.95
C LYS A 887 27.33 -28.80 10.63
N ALA A 888 28.22 -27.81 10.61
CA ALA A 888 29.01 -27.51 9.41
C ALA A 888 30.09 -28.57 9.17
N ILE A 889 30.66 -29.13 10.25
CA ILE A 889 31.58 -30.27 10.19
C ILE A 889 30.83 -31.51 9.68
N GLU A 890 29.62 -31.77 10.17
CA GLU A 890 28.77 -32.88 9.69
C GLU A 890 28.41 -32.72 8.19
N ALA A 891 28.07 -31.51 7.75
CA ALA A 891 27.81 -31.25 6.33
C ALA A 891 29.07 -31.44 5.46
N TYR A 892 30.23 -31.01 5.94
CA TYR A 892 31.51 -31.24 5.26
C TYR A 892 31.91 -32.73 5.25
N HIS A 893 31.64 -33.46 6.34
CA HIS A 893 31.78 -34.91 6.40
C HIS A 893 30.90 -35.57 5.33
N ALA A 894 29.62 -35.22 5.25
CA ALA A 894 28.71 -35.74 4.26
C ALA A 894 29.15 -35.44 2.81
N LEU A 895 29.78 -34.27 2.59
CA LEU A 895 30.40 -33.90 1.32
C LEU A 895 31.61 -34.80 0.97
N LEU A 896 32.50 -35.07 1.94
CA LEU A 896 33.66 -35.95 1.73
C LEU A 896 33.29 -37.43 1.54
N ALA A 897 32.23 -37.89 2.21
CA ALA A 897 31.73 -39.26 2.15
C ALA A 897 30.82 -39.53 0.93
N ASP A 898 30.51 -38.51 0.12
CA ASP A 898 29.66 -38.65 -1.05
C ASP A 898 30.26 -39.63 -2.08
N SER A 899 29.43 -40.52 -2.63
CA SER A 899 29.87 -41.55 -3.58
C SER A 899 30.46 -41.00 -4.88
N VAL A 900 30.10 -39.78 -5.28
CA VAL A 900 30.65 -39.10 -6.47
C VAL A 900 32.00 -38.45 -6.14
N ILE A 901 32.17 -37.92 -4.93
CA ILE A 901 33.35 -37.14 -4.53
C ILE A 901 34.47 -38.05 -3.98
N LEU A 902 34.13 -38.97 -3.09
CA LEU A 902 35.09 -39.83 -2.38
C LEU A 902 36.12 -40.52 -3.29
N PRO A 903 35.75 -41.10 -4.45
CA PRO A 903 36.72 -41.77 -5.34
C PRO A 903 37.87 -40.88 -5.80
N HIS A 904 37.62 -39.56 -5.90
CA HIS A 904 38.57 -38.56 -6.41
C HIS A 904 39.39 -37.87 -5.32
N VAL A 905 39.03 -38.06 -4.04
CA VAL A 905 39.67 -37.38 -2.91
C VAL A 905 40.24 -38.36 -1.87
N LYS A 906 39.96 -39.66 -2.00
CA LYS A 906 40.38 -40.72 -1.05
C LYS A 906 41.87 -40.66 -0.70
N ASP A 907 42.74 -40.41 -1.67
CA ASP A 907 44.19 -40.39 -1.47
C ASP A 907 44.67 -39.08 -0.80
N ARG A 908 43.79 -38.07 -0.74
CA ARG A 908 44.02 -36.75 -0.15
C ARG A 908 43.25 -36.55 1.16
N LEU A 909 42.44 -37.53 1.58
CA LEU A 909 41.75 -37.51 2.87
C LEU A 909 42.70 -37.25 4.06
N PRO A 910 43.92 -37.84 4.13
CA PRO A 910 44.86 -37.51 5.19
C PRO A 910 45.17 -36.01 5.26
N ASP A 911 45.38 -35.35 4.12
CA ASP A 911 45.71 -33.91 4.05
C ASP A 911 44.50 -33.04 4.39
N LEU A 912 43.30 -33.43 3.94
CA LEU A 912 42.05 -32.71 4.20
C LEU A 912 41.65 -32.76 5.69
N LEU A 913 41.85 -33.93 6.32
CA LEU A 913 41.46 -34.18 7.71
C LEU A 913 42.51 -33.71 8.72
N SER A 914 43.79 -33.66 8.34
CA SER A 914 44.90 -33.16 9.18
C SER A 914 45.06 -31.64 9.12
N ALA A 915 43.96 -30.92 8.87
CA ALA A 915 43.92 -29.47 8.80
C ALA A 915 44.59 -28.81 10.02
N LYS A 916 45.57 -27.95 9.74
CA LYS A 916 46.30 -27.17 10.73
C LYS A 916 46.22 -25.69 10.39
N ASN A 917 46.21 -24.83 11.40
CA ASN A 917 46.42 -23.39 11.20
C ASN A 917 47.90 -23.10 10.90
N ASN A 918 48.22 -21.82 10.66
CA ASN A 918 49.58 -21.39 10.34
C ASN A 918 50.61 -21.60 11.47
N GLN A 919 50.14 -21.87 12.68
CA GLN A 919 50.96 -22.16 13.85
C GLN A 919 51.12 -23.67 14.08
N GLY A 920 50.59 -24.51 13.19
CA GLY A 920 50.63 -25.97 13.30
C GLY A 920 49.58 -26.57 14.23
N LYS A 921 48.67 -25.77 14.79
CA LYS A 921 47.59 -26.22 15.67
C LYS A 921 46.56 -27.03 14.87
N THR A 922 46.24 -28.23 15.35
CA THR A 922 45.31 -29.17 14.69
C THR A 922 43.84 -28.83 14.98
N VAL A 923 42.93 -29.40 14.20
CA VAL A 923 41.47 -29.35 14.44
C VAL A 923 41.12 -29.80 15.87
N LEU A 924 41.72 -30.90 16.33
CA LEU A 924 41.48 -31.46 17.67
C LEU A 924 41.89 -30.48 18.77
N ALA A 925 43.10 -29.90 18.66
CA ALA A 925 43.58 -28.92 19.63
C ALA A 925 42.69 -27.67 19.67
N ALA A 926 42.16 -27.23 18.52
CA ALA A 926 41.23 -26.11 18.47
C ALA A 926 39.88 -26.40 19.14
N ALA A 927 39.30 -27.58 18.93
CA ALA A 927 38.05 -27.96 19.57
C ALA A 927 38.18 -28.19 21.09
N MET A 928 39.33 -28.69 21.55
CA MET A 928 39.59 -28.98 22.97
C MET A 928 39.85 -27.73 23.82
N GLU A 929 40.59 -26.75 23.30
CA GLU A 929 40.99 -25.56 24.06
C GLU A 929 39.79 -24.72 24.55
N ASP A 930 38.73 -24.66 23.75
CA ASP A 930 37.50 -23.93 24.05
C ASP A 930 36.34 -24.84 24.52
N LEU A 931 36.63 -26.10 24.87
CA LEU A 931 35.63 -27.09 25.33
C LEU A 931 34.43 -27.25 24.37
N ARG A 932 34.67 -27.26 23.05
CA ARG A 932 33.63 -27.35 22.01
C ARG A 932 33.21 -28.81 21.76
N PHE A 933 32.60 -29.45 22.76
CA PHE A 933 32.28 -30.89 22.74
C PHE A 933 31.47 -31.36 21.52
N ALA A 934 30.50 -30.57 21.04
CA ALA A 934 29.71 -30.95 19.87
C ALA A 934 30.55 -30.98 18.58
N ALA A 935 31.44 -30.00 18.38
CA ALA A 935 32.34 -29.96 17.22
C ALA A 935 33.38 -31.08 17.29
N LEU A 936 33.87 -31.37 18.50
CA LEU A 936 34.74 -32.50 18.78
C LEU A 936 34.06 -33.83 18.42
N SER A 937 32.82 -34.02 18.86
CA SER A 937 32.00 -35.21 18.56
C SER A 937 31.76 -35.37 17.06
N ALA A 938 31.40 -34.28 16.36
CA ALA A 938 31.22 -34.29 14.90
C ALA A 938 32.51 -34.65 14.16
N TYR A 939 33.66 -34.10 14.58
CA TYR A 939 34.95 -34.43 14.00
C TYR A 939 35.32 -35.91 14.23
N TYR A 940 35.09 -36.44 15.44
CA TYR A 940 35.30 -37.87 15.72
C TYR A 940 34.38 -38.77 14.91
N ALA A 941 33.10 -38.41 14.75
CA ALA A 941 32.15 -39.16 13.93
C ALA A 941 32.63 -39.24 12.47
N MET A 942 33.13 -38.13 11.91
CA MET A 942 33.72 -38.10 10.58
C MET A 942 34.93 -39.03 10.45
N LEU A 943 35.81 -39.08 11.46
CA LEU A 943 36.98 -39.99 11.46
C LEU A 943 36.58 -41.47 11.64
N ALA A 944 35.47 -41.74 12.32
CA ALA A 944 34.95 -43.07 12.59
C ALA A 944 34.10 -43.65 11.43
N ASP A 945 33.66 -42.82 10.48
CA ASP A 945 32.89 -43.26 9.32
C ASP A 945 33.66 -44.31 8.52
N ALA A 946 33.03 -45.47 8.27
CA ALA A 946 33.66 -46.59 7.57
C ALA A 946 34.07 -46.28 6.12
N ASN A 947 33.43 -45.32 5.46
CA ASN A 947 33.78 -44.83 4.13
C ASN A 947 35.07 -44.00 4.16
N ILE A 948 35.31 -43.24 5.22
CA ILE A 948 36.53 -42.43 5.38
C ILE A 948 37.67 -43.27 6.00
N ALA A 949 37.38 -43.96 7.10
CA ALA A 949 38.35 -44.67 7.92
C ALA A 949 39.10 -45.78 7.18
N ARG A 950 38.52 -46.36 6.12
CA ARG A 950 39.17 -47.40 5.29
C ARG A 950 40.33 -46.86 4.45
N HIS A 951 40.35 -45.54 4.20
CA HIS A 951 41.37 -44.86 3.40
C HIS A 951 42.46 -44.20 4.25
N LEU A 952 42.40 -44.36 5.57
CA LEU A 952 43.40 -43.86 6.51
C LEU A 952 44.25 -45.01 7.06
N SER A 953 45.57 -44.89 6.96
CA SER A 953 46.50 -45.83 7.59
C SER A 953 46.44 -45.75 9.12
N GLY A 954 46.91 -46.80 9.81
CA GLY A 954 46.98 -46.80 11.27
C GLY A 954 47.80 -45.61 11.83
N ASP A 955 48.87 -45.23 11.14
CA ASP A 955 49.70 -44.09 11.52
C ASP A 955 49.02 -42.74 11.25
N GLN A 956 48.29 -42.62 10.14
CA GLN A 956 47.50 -41.41 9.85
C GLN A 956 46.39 -41.22 10.88
N LYS A 957 45.69 -42.29 11.29
CA LYS A 957 44.69 -42.24 12.36
C LYS A 957 45.31 -41.77 13.69
N ARG A 958 46.50 -42.29 14.04
CA ARG A 958 47.26 -41.87 15.24
C ARG A 958 47.72 -40.41 15.18
N GLN A 959 48.03 -39.88 14.00
CA GLN A 959 48.40 -38.47 13.82
C GLN A 959 47.19 -37.51 13.90
N LEU A 960 46.00 -37.95 13.48
CA LEU A 960 44.76 -37.17 13.54
C LEU A 960 44.16 -37.13 14.95
N VAL A 961 44.36 -38.20 15.73
CA VAL A 961 43.93 -38.31 17.13
C VAL A 961 45.14 -38.70 17.98
N PRO A 962 45.99 -37.74 18.41
CA PRO A 962 47.04 -38.05 19.35
C PRO A 962 46.40 -38.52 20.67
N LEU A 963 46.58 -39.79 20.99
CA LEU A 963 46.38 -40.29 22.35
C LEU A 963 47.38 -39.53 23.25
N PRO A 964 46.99 -39.13 24.48
CA PRO A 964 47.94 -38.57 25.42
C PRO A 964 49.08 -39.58 25.61
N ALA A 965 50.32 -39.14 25.38
CA ALA A 965 51.47 -39.97 25.64
C ALA A 965 51.42 -40.44 27.11
N PRO A 966 51.69 -41.72 27.41
CA PRO A 966 51.88 -42.13 28.79
C PRO A 966 53.02 -41.28 29.38
N PRO A 967 52.92 -40.82 30.63
CA PRO A 967 53.95 -39.97 31.23
C PRO A 967 55.28 -40.74 31.19
N GLU A 968 56.25 -40.21 30.45
CA GLU A 968 57.62 -40.71 30.48
C GLU A 968 58.13 -40.65 31.91
N ALA A 969 58.67 -41.77 32.37
CA ALA A 969 59.20 -41.94 33.72
C ALA A 969 60.28 -40.88 34.01
N GLU A 970 60.04 -40.05 35.03
CA GLU A 970 61.10 -39.26 35.66
C GLU A 970 62.21 -40.19 36.19
N PRO A 971 63.50 -39.92 35.93
CA PRO A 971 64.57 -40.56 36.66
C PRO A 971 64.77 -39.85 38.01
N ALA A 972 64.51 -40.62 39.06
CA ALA A 972 64.95 -40.51 40.45
C ALA A 972 65.79 -39.27 40.84
N ARG A 973 65.23 -38.45 41.74
CA ARG A 973 66.01 -37.62 42.68
C ARG A 973 66.20 -38.35 44.00
N HIS A 974 67.39 -38.25 44.59
CA HIS A 974 67.70 -37.80 45.97
C HIS A 974 69.13 -38.20 46.41
N PRO A 975 69.70 -37.70 47.54
CA PRO A 975 69.30 -36.57 48.40
C PRO A 975 70.47 -35.67 48.89
N ALA A 976 70.12 -34.53 49.51
CA ALA A 976 70.52 -34.10 50.87
C ALA A 976 70.81 -32.59 50.99
N LEU A 977 69.97 -31.87 51.74
CA LEU A 977 70.35 -31.19 53.01
C LEU A 977 69.22 -30.25 53.50
N THR A 978 68.57 -30.72 54.55
CA THR A 978 68.16 -30.02 55.80
C THR A 978 67.27 -28.78 55.76
N ASP A 979 66.10 -28.99 56.35
CA ASP A 979 65.15 -28.06 56.98
C ASP A 979 65.78 -27.09 57.99
N VAL A 980 65.11 -25.95 58.23
CA VAL A 980 64.41 -25.63 59.50
C VAL A 980 63.38 -24.53 59.26
N LEU A 981 62.11 -24.84 59.53
CA LEU A 981 61.03 -23.90 59.84
C LEU A 981 61.13 -23.48 61.32
N GLU A 982 60.98 -22.20 61.67
CA GLU A 982 60.03 -21.74 62.70
C GLU A 982 60.07 -20.22 62.97
N ALA A 983 58.94 -19.75 63.49
CA ALA A 983 58.49 -18.38 63.70
C ALA A 983 59.32 -17.50 64.65
N ARG A 984 59.27 -16.18 64.43
CA ARG A 984 59.21 -15.14 65.50
C ARG A 984 58.76 -13.77 64.93
N ARG A 985 57.56 -13.33 65.30
CA ARG A 985 57.23 -11.89 65.60
C ARG A 985 57.66 -11.60 67.06
N PRO A 986 57.58 -10.38 67.63
CA PRO A 986 57.16 -9.05 67.12
C PRO A 986 58.16 -7.90 67.46
N ASP A 987 58.00 -6.71 66.86
CA ASP A 987 57.76 -5.43 67.57
C ASP A 987 57.84 -4.18 66.66
N ARG A 988 56.93 -3.24 66.95
CA ARG A 988 56.62 -1.90 66.38
C ARG A 988 57.75 -0.86 66.66
N PRO A 989 57.71 0.44 66.25
CA PRO A 989 56.58 1.27 65.77
C PRO A 989 56.86 2.29 64.61
N ALA A 990 55.78 2.94 64.17
CA ALA A 990 55.57 4.32 63.68
C ALA A 990 56.68 5.14 62.96
N ALA A 991 56.28 5.64 61.76
CA ALA A 991 56.52 6.96 61.14
C ALA A 991 57.96 7.44 60.89
N ASP A 992 58.35 7.76 59.64
CA ASP A 992 58.13 9.06 58.98
C ASP A 992 58.87 9.19 57.62
N LEU A 993 58.29 10.02 56.74
CA LEU A 993 58.89 10.84 55.66
C LEU A 993 59.54 10.13 54.44
N ALA A 994 59.00 10.20 53.21
CA ALA A 994 58.70 11.36 52.33
C ALA A 994 59.86 11.80 51.42
N VAL A 995 59.68 11.54 50.11
CA VAL A 995 59.89 12.45 48.93
C VAL A 995 61.38 12.67 48.56
N PRO A 996 61.79 12.62 47.26
CA PRO A 996 61.39 13.68 46.34
C PRO A 996 61.06 13.39 44.87
N ASP A 997 60.13 14.23 44.42
CA ASP A 997 59.70 14.56 43.07
C ASP A 997 60.78 15.21 42.19
N HIS A 998 60.61 14.99 40.87
CA HIS A 998 60.93 15.88 39.74
C HIS A 998 62.42 16.25 39.46
N PRO A 999 62.75 16.94 38.34
CA PRO A 999 62.27 16.85 36.93
C PRO A 999 63.44 16.88 35.89
N ALA A 1000 63.19 16.56 34.61
CA ALA A 1000 64.09 16.98 33.49
C ALA A 1000 63.41 16.97 32.07
N PRO A 1001 63.69 17.97 31.18
CA PRO A 1001 63.19 18.13 29.79
C PRO A 1001 64.33 17.96 28.71
N PRO A 1002 64.26 18.40 27.41
CA PRO A 1002 63.22 18.47 26.34
C PRO A 1002 63.67 17.80 24.99
N PRO A 1003 62.84 17.79 23.91
CA PRO A 1003 63.39 17.95 22.53
C PRO A 1003 62.58 18.90 21.60
N PRO A 1004 63.15 19.35 20.44
CA PRO A 1004 62.56 20.38 19.57
C PRO A 1004 61.97 19.90 18.21
N ALA A 1005 60.86 20.55 17.83
CA ALA A 1005 60.31 20.93 16.50
C ALA A 1005 60.21 19.91 15.32
N PRO A 1006 59.10 19.94 14.56
CA PRO A 1006 59.01 20.92 13.47
C PRO A 1006 57.67 21.67 13.34
N ARG A 1007 57.75 22.71 12.49
CA ARG A 1007 56.74 23.70 12.10
C ARG A 1007 55.69 23.16 11.10
N ARG A 1008 54.54 23.86 11.12
CA ARG A 1008 53.56 24.16 10.05
C ARG A 1008 52.64 23.05 9.52
N GLY A 1009 51.33 23.30 9.67
CA GLY A 1009 50.31 22.80 8.74
C GLY A 1009 48.92 22.63 9.36
N THR A 1010 48.18 23.74 9.51
CA THR A 1010 46.74 23.91 9.19
C THR A 1010 45.82 22.68 9.21
N SER A 1011 44.59 22.68 9.73
CA SER A 1011 43.74 23.67 10.40
C SER A 1011 42.37 23.00 10.57
N LEU A 1012 41.78 23.19 11.76
CA LEU A 1012 40.36 23.48 12.07
C LEU A 1012 39.25 22.62 11.40
N ARG A 1013 38.45 21.82 12.15
CA ARG A 1013 37.35 22.22 13.08
C ARG A 1013 36.42 23.28 12.43
N ARG A 1014 35.09 23.27 12.53
CA ARG A 1014 34.23 22.92 13.66
C ARG A 1014 32.76 23.08 13.22
N THR A 1015 31.89 22.26 13.80
CA THR A 1015 30.49 22.55 14.07
C THR A 1015 30.33 23.88 14.82
N ARG A 1016 29.27 24.64 14.51
CA ARG A 1016 28.88 25.88 15.20
C ARG A 1016 27.41 25.78 15.57
N ALA A 1017 27.12 25.90 16.87
CA ALA A 1017 25.83 26.33 17.38
C ALA A 1017 25.96 27.78 17.87
N VAL A 1018 24.83 28.46 17.85
CA VAL A 1018 24.58 29.92 17.83
C VAL A 1018 24.43 30.49 19.24
N GLN A 1019 24.81 31.77 19.44
CA GLN A 1019 24.04 32.72 20.28
C GLN A 1019 24.39 34.21 20.00
N ALA A 1020 23.34 34.92 19.55
CA ALA A 1020 22.88 36.31 19.77
C ALA A 1020 23.79 37.57 19.85
N ALA A 1021 23.58 38.46 18.85
CA ALA A 1021 23.19 39.91 18.88
C ALA A 1021 24.08 41.00 19.56
N PRO A 1022 23.89 42.34 19.32
CA PRO A 1022 23.05 43.08 18.35
C PRO A 1022 23.75 44.25 17.59
N GLY A 1023 23.07 44.90 16.62
CA GLY A 1023 23.37 46.28 16.17
C GLY A 1023 23.09 46.62 14.70
N ALA A 1024 22.03 47.39 14.44
CA ALA A 1024 21.60 48.00 13.14
C ALA A 1024 22.40 49.31 12.82
N PRO A 1025 22.09 50.16 11.80
CA PRO A 1025 21.06 50.11 10.72
C PRO A 1025 21.48 50.63 9.29
N ALA A 1026 20.49 50.67 8.38
CA ALA A 1026 20.30 51.58 7.21
C ALA A 1026 21.13 51.33 5.91
N ALA A 1027 20.67 51.54 4.67
CA ALA A 1027 19.41 52.00 4.05
C ALA A 1027 19.39 51.71 2.52
N ALA A 1028 18.18 51.62 1.96
CA ALA A 1028 17.67 52.02 0.64
C ALA A 1028 18.56 52.01 -0.64
N ALA A 1029 18.04 51.42 -1.74
CA ALA A 1029 17.39 52.18 -2.83
C ALA A 1029 17.17 51.33 -4.10
N THR A 1030 15.94 51.39 -4.59
CA THR A 1030 15.37 50.94 -5.87
C THR A 1030 15.79 51.81 -7.06
N ALA A 1031 15.96 51.22 -8.26
CA ALA A 1031 15.49 51.78 -9.54
C ALA A 1031 15.66 50.79 -10.72
N GLN A 1032 14.55 50.54 -11.42
CA GLN A 1032 14.32 49.95 -12.76
C GLN A 1032 14.84 50.87 -13.91
N PRO A 1033 14.53 50.70 -15.23
CA PRO A 1033 14.11 49.55 -16.07
C PRO A 1033 14.79 49.49 -17.49
N VAL A 1034 14.28 48.58 -18.35
CA VAL A 1034 14.09 48.66 -19.83
C VAL A 1034 15.03 47.88 -20.77
N ALA A 1035 14.41 46.82 -21.33
CA ALA A 1035 14.47 46.23 -22.67
C ALA A 1035 15.39 46.81 -23.77
N ARG A 1036 16.09 45.92 -24.50
CA ARG A 1036 15.73 45.49 -25.88
C ARG A 1036 16.72 44.45 -26.43
N SER A 1037 16.19 43.70 -27.39
CA SER A 1037 16.76 42.64 -28.22
C SER A 1037 18.19 42.82 -28.73
N GLU A 1038 18.94 41.72 -28.80
CA GLU A 1038 19.52 41.18 -30.06
C GLU A 1038 20.37 39.92 -29.76
N SER A 1039 20.10 38.85 -30.50
CA SER A 1039 20.87 37.58 -30.51
C SER A 1039 22.21 37.75 -31.26
N PRO A 1040 23.04 36.69 -31.37
CA PRO A 1040 23.94 36.07 -30.38
C PRO A 1040 25.43 36.38 -30.73
N PRO A 1041 26.44 35.92 -29.95
CA PRO A 1041 27.13 34.71 -30.42
C PRO A 1041 27.76 33.80 -29.34
N ARG A 1042 27.94 32.55 -29.75
CA ARG A 1042 28.86 31.51 -29.25
C ARG A 1042 30.00 32.00 -28.34
N GLY A 1043 30.10 31.42 -27.14
CA GLY A 1043 31.21 31.68 -26.22
C GLY A 1043 31.41 30.58 -25.18
N ARG A 1044 32.41 29.74 -25.46
CA ARG A 1044 33.17 28.82 -24.58
C ARG A 1044 32.96 29.00 -23.06
N PHE A 1045 32.66 27.88 -22.40
CA PHE A 1045 32.60 27.73 -20.95
C PHE A 1045 33.97 28.02 -20.31
N ASN A 1046 34.02 29.01 -19.41
CA ASN A 1046 35.21 29.40 -18.65
C ASN A 1046 35.10 28.86 -17.20
N PRO A 1047 35.93 27.90 -16.76
CA PRO A 1047 35.76 27.20 -15.48
C PRO A 1047 36.00 28.05 -14.21
N LEU A 1048 36.41 29.32 -14.36
CA LEU A 1048 36.78 30.18 -13.23
C LEU A 1048 35.61 30.90 -12.55
N ASN A 1049 34.38 30.82 -13.09
CA ASN A 1049 33.20 31.46 -12.48
C ASN A 1049 32.48 30.59 -11.43
N LEU A 1050 32.79 29.29 -11.34
CA LEU A 1050 32.20 28.40 -10.32
C LEU A 1050 32.82 28.63 -8.93
N LEU A 1051 34.10 29.02 -8.86
CA LEU A 1051 34.82 29.24 -7.61
C LEU A 1051 34.53 30.59 -6.93
N ARG A 1052 33.85 31.52 -7.64
CA ARG A 1052 33.48 32.82 -7.07
C ARG A 1052 32.03 32.86 -6.53
N ARG A 1053 31.19 31.88 -6.89
CA ARG A 1053 29.83 31.71 -6.35
C ARG A 1053 29.76 30.82 -5.10
N MET A 1054 30.83 30.13 -4.72
CA MET A 1054 30.89 29.35 -3.49
C MET A 1054 31.45 30.14 -2.28
N ARG A 1055 31.63 31.47 -2.39
CA ARG A 1055 32.24 32.30 -1.33
C ARG A 1055 31.51 33.60 -0.99
N ASN A 1056 30.29 33.80 -1.51
CA ASN A 1056 29.30 34.77 -1.04
C ASN A 1056 28.10 33.98 -0.54
#